data_AF-A0A8T1T0S4-F1
#
_entry.id   AF-A0A8T1T0S4-F1
#
_cell.length_a   1.000
_cell.length_b   1.000
_cell.length_c   1.000
_cell.angle_alpha   90.00
_cell.angle_beta   90.00
_cell.angle_gamma   90.00
#
_symmetry.space_group_name_H-M   'P 1'
#
loop_
_entity.id
_entity.type
_entity.pdbx_description
1 polymer ?
#
loop_
_entity_poly.entity_id
_entity_poly.type
_entity_poly.pdbx_seq_one_letter_code
_entity_poly.pdbx_strand_id
1 'polypeptide(L)'
;SGRRRRRSRRSEPRVARPGEEAGISVGRAEKKMTGRARARARGRARGQQIAVPPVGAASGQQPPSYVQPRPLQPPPQPPSEGEFVARGRQRGPPNVPQGHDISVGFQELSLADRGGRRRDFYDLGVNTRQAIEHVKESKTGTSGTTIRLSTNHFRLTSRPQWALYQYHIDYNPQMEARRLRSALLFQHEELIGRAHAFDGTILFLPKKLENKVTEVFSQTRNGENVKITITLTNELPPTSPTCLQFYNIIFRRILKIMNLQQIGRNYYNPNDPISIPSHRLMIWPGFTTSILQYETNIMLCTDVSHKVLRSETVLDFMYNLYKQVEEQRFKETCAKELIGLIVLTKYNNKTYRVDDIDWDSNPECTFKKADGSEISFVDYYKMQYNQEITDLNQPVLVSQPKRRRGLGMPGPAVLIPELCYLTGLTDKMRSDFNVMKDLAVHTRLTPEQRQREVGRLIDYIHKDDNVQKELRDWGLSFDSNLLSFTGRVVQAEKIHQAGKVFDYNPQFADWSKETRGAPLISVKPLDNWLLIYTRRNYDAANTLVQNLFKVTPAMGIQMNKAIMIEVDDRTEAYLRVLQQKVTSDTQMVVCLLSSNRKDKYDAIKKYLCTDCPTPSQCVIARTLSKPQTVMAIATKIALQMNCKMGGELWSVEIPLKQVMIVGIDCYHDTTAGRRSIAGFVASLNQGMTRWFSRCVFQDRGQELVDGLKVCLQAALRAWFNCNNHMPSRIIVYRDGVGDGQLKTLVNYEVPQILDCLKSVGKDYNPRLTVIVVKKRVNTRFFAQAGGRLQNPPPGTIIDVEVTRPEWYDFFIVSQAVRSGSVSPTHYNVIYDNSALKPDHMQRLTYKLCHMYYNWPGVIRVPAPCQYAHKLAFLVGQSIHREPNLSLSDRLYYL
;
A
#
# COMPACT_ATOMS: atom_id res chain seq x y z
N SER A 1 -46.22 -57.11 -10.94
CA SER A 1 -45.81 -58.49 -11.27
C SER A 1 -44.67 -58.94 -10.35
N GLY A 2 -44.46 -60.25 -10.14
CA GLY A 2 -43.47 -60.79 -9.16
C GLY A 2 -42.03 -60.93 -9.72
N ARG A 3 -41.07 -61.59 -9.03
CA ARG A 3 -41.18 -62.55 -7.91
C ARG A 3 -39.86 -62.66 -7.07
N ARG A 4 -40.03 -62.99 -5.77
CA ARG A 4 -39.22 -63.93 -4.92
C ARG A 4 -37.79 -63.60 -4.38
N ARG A 5 -37.77 -63.39 -3.04
CA ARG A 5 -37.13 -64.23 -1.96
C ARG A 5 -35.61 -64.19 -1.64
N ARG A 6 -35.37 -64.00 -0.31
CA ARG A 6 -34.38 -64.64 0.61
C ARG A 6 -32.88 -64.25 0.49
N ARG A 7 -32.03 -64.39 1.54
CA ARG A 7 -32.16 -64.21 3.02
C ARG A 7 -30.77 -64.38 3.68
N SER A 8 -30.44 -63.57 4.70
CA SER A 8 -29.32 -63.78 5.67
C SER A 8 -27.88 -63.70 5.09
N ARG A 9 -26.80 -63.53 5.89
CA ARG A 9 -26.64 -63.58 7.36
C ARG A 9 -25.52 -62.63 7.84
N ARG A 10 -25.60 -62.12 9.08
CA ARG A 10 -24.53 -61.37 9.79
C ARG A 10 -23.66 -62.33 10.63
N SER A 11 -22.44 -61.94 11.00
CA SER A 11 -21.94 -61.98 12.40
C SER A 11 -20.55 -61.34 12.59
N GLU A 12 -20.48 -60.36 13.49
CA GLU A 12 -19.32 -60.00 14.34
C GLU A 12 -19.25 -61.02 15.54
N PRO A 13 -18.38 -60.95 16.61
CA PRO A 13 -17.66 -59.76 17.12
C PRO A 13 -16.36 -59.91 17.99
N ARG A 14 -15.91 -58.74 18.51
CA ARG A 14 -15.28 -58.45 19.84
C ARG A 14 -13.77 -58.72 20.15
N VAL A 15 -13.08 -57.60 20.41
CA VAL A 15 -12.29 -57.22 21.63
C VAL A 15 -11.02 -58.01 22.04
N ALA A 16 -9.88 -57.30 22.11
CA ALA A 16 -8.91 -57.29 23.24
C ALA A 16 -7.82 -56.17 23.14
N ARG A 17 -7.18 -55.81 24.27
CA ARG A 17 -5.82 -55.23 24.48
C ARG A 17 -5.16 -56.08 25.61
N PRO A 18 -3.82 -56.32 25.70
CA PRO A 18 -2.73 -55.33 25.95
C PRO A 18 -1.86 -55.02 24.70
N GLY A 19 -0.62 -54.48 24.74
CA GLY A 19 0.18 -53.87 25.83
C GLY A 19 1.56 -54.53 26.11
N GLU A 20 2.60 -53.71 26.42
CA GLU A 20 3.96 -54.05 26.92
C GLU A 20 4.85 -54.98 26.01
N GLU A 21 6.19 -55.07 26.07
CA GLU A 21 7.29 -54.19 26.52
C GLU A 21 8.60 -54.53 25.73
N ALA A 22 9.70 -53.77 25.95
CA ALA A 22 11.09 -54.05 25.48
C ALA A 22 11.36 -54.13 23.95
N GLY A 23 12.61 -54.03 23.44
CA GLY A 23 13.87 -53.58 24.05
C GLY A 23 15.15 -54.00 23.27
N ILE A 24 16.27 -53.29 23.53
CA ILE A 24 17.69 -53.73 23.36
C ILE A 24 18.33 -53.73 21.93
N SER A 25 19.12 -52.66 21.69
CA SER A 25 20.44 -52.65 21.00
C SER A 25 20.56 -52.84 19.46
N VAL A 26 21.68 -52.55 18.77
CA VAL A 26 22.76 -51.53 18.88
C VAL A 26 23.40 -51.43 17.47
N GLY A 27 23.83 -50.24 17.01
CA GLY A 27 24.57 -50.14 15.73
C GLY A 27 25.08 -48.74 15.37
N ARG A 28 26.37 -48.48 15.62
CA ARG A 28 27.08 -47.25 15.18
C ARG A 28 27.50 -47.37 13.72
N ALA A 29 27.25 -46.34 12.91
CA ALA A 29 28.11 -45.95 11.80
C ALA A 29 27.86 -44.49 11.38
N GLU A 30 28.92 -43.69 11.26
CA GLU A 30 28.84 -42.35 10.65
C GLU A 30 28.89 -42.44 9.12
N LYS A 31 28.20 -41.53 8.42
CA LYS A 31 28.70 -40.97 7.15
C LYS A 31 28.02 -39.66 6.76
N LYS A 32 28.82 -38.62 6.58
CA LYS A 32 28.41 -37.38 5.89
C LYS A 32 28.13 -37.71 4.42
N MET A 33 27.00 -37.28 3.86
CA MET A 33 26.93 -37.06 2.40
C MET A 33 25.89 -35.99 2.02
N THR A 34 26.25 -35.14 1.06
CA THR A 34 25.47 -33.99 0.61
C THR A 34 24.43 -34.39 -0.45
N GLY A 35 23.13 -34.35 -0.09
CA GLY A 35 22.03 -34.74 -0.97
C GLY A 35 21.45 -33.59 -1.82
N ARG A 36 21.44 -33.73 -3.16
CA ARG A 36 20.78 -32.80 -4.09
C ARG A 36 19.26 -33.03 -4.15
N ALA A 37 18.44 -32.03 -3.81
CA ALA A 37 17.00 -32.07 -4.09
C ALA A 37 16.69 -31.58 -5.52
N ARG A 38 16.13 -32.44 -6.37
CA ARG A 38 15.63 -32.11 -7.72
C ARG A 38 14.13 -31.83 -7.67
N ALA A 39 13.66 -30.73 -8.28
CA ALA A 39 12.25 -30.56 -8.64
C ALA A 39 12.09 -30.72 -10.17
N ARG A 40 11.32 -31.72 -10.61
CA ARG A 40 10.95 -31.90 -12.03
C ARG A 40 9.54 -31.36 -12.26
N ALA A 41 9.38 -30.51 -13.26
CA ALA A 41 8.07 -30.30 -13.89
C ALA A 41 7.86 -31.35 -14.99
N ARG A 42 6.64 -31.88 -15.12
CA ARG A 42 6.18 -32.66 -16.28
C ARG A 42 4.78 -32.21 -16.66
N GLY A 43 4.59 -31.96 -17.95
CA GLY A 43 3.32 -31.60 -18.58
C GLY A 43 3.51 -31.63 -20.09
N ARG A 44 3.37 -32.83 -20.69
CA ARG A 44 3.40 -33.02 -22.15
C ARG A 44 1.95 -33.01 -22.64
N ALA A 45 1.68 -32.22 -23.68
CA ALA A 45 0.70 -32.56 -24.70
C ALA A 45 1.45 -32.92 -25.99
N ARG A 46 0.85 -33.73 -26.87
CA ARG A 46 1.46 -34.16 -28.14
C ARG A 46 1.30 -33.06 -29.20
N GLY A 47 2.21 -33.02 -30.16
CA GLY A 47 2.03 -32.28 -31.42
C GLY A 47 1.65 -33.21 -32.57
N GLN A 48 1.23 -32.61 -33.67
CA GLN A 48 1.22 -33.22 -35.00
C GLN A 48 2.07 -32.33 -35.93
N GLN A 49 2.69 -32.94 -36.94
CA GLN A 49 3.45 -32.27 -38.00
C GLN A 49 2.65 -32.31 -39.30
N ILE A 50 2.95 -31.40 -40.24
CA ILE A 50 3.33 -31.67 -41.67
C ILE A 50 3.13 -30.40 -42.52
N ALA A 51 3.82 -30.35 -43.66
CA ALA A 51 3.70 -29.45 -44.82
C ALA A 51 4.30 -28.03 -44.72
N VAL A 52 5.37 -27.85 -45.51
CA VAL A 52 5.74 -26.61 -46.22
C VAL A 52 5.85 -27.00 -47.71
N PRO A 53 5.35 -26.17 -48.64
CA PRO A 53 6.12 -25.84 -49.86
C PRO A 53 6.04 -24.32 -50.20
N PRO A 54 6.82 -23.79 -51.18
CA PRO A 54 7.57 -22.55 -50.92
C PRO A 54 7.71 -21.53 -52.08
N VAL A 55 8.63 -20.56 -51.90
CA VAL A 55 9.34 -19.72 -52.91
C VAL A 55 8.58 -18.64 -53.71
N GLY A 56 9.11 -17.40 -53.66
CA GLY A 56 9.29 -16.52 -54.83
C GLY A 56 8.83 -15.05 -54.66
N ALA A 57 9.43 -14.04 -55.32
CA ALA A 57 10.77 -13.89 -55.92
C ALA A 57 11.03 -12.40 -56.28
N ALA A 58 12.31 -11.99 -56.34
CA ALA A 58 12.83 -10.81 -57.09
C ALA A 58 12.34 -9.38 -56.70
N SER A 59 12.83 -8.28 -57.32
CA SER A 59 14.18 -7.68 -57.19
C SER A 59 14.25 -6.27 -57.86
N GLY A 60 15.24 -5.43 -57.49
CA GLY A 60 15.53 -4.09 -58.09
C GLY A 60 15.34 -2.95 -57.07
N GLN A 61 16.25 -1.98 -56.82
CA GLN A 61 17.11 -1.11 -57.68
C GLN A 61 16.30 -0.02 -58.42
N GLN A 62 16.70 1.27 -58.49
CA GLN A 62 18.01 1.95 -58.28
C GLN A 62 17.84 3.40 -57.71
N PRO A 63 18.92 4.10 -57.26
CA PRO A 63 18.90 5.50 -56.78
C PRO A 63 19.39 6.53 -57.84
N PRO A 64 19.28 7.86 -57.57
CA PRO A 64 20.47 8.67 -57.20
C PRO A 64 20.11 9.73 -56.11
N SER A 65 20.90 10.74 -55.70
CA SER A 65 22.17 11.37 -56.15
C SER A 65 22.91 12.02 -54.94
N TYR A 66 24.14 12.55 -55.14
CA TYR A 66 24.95 13.23 -54.10
C TYR A 66 25.40 14.64 -54.56
N VAL A 67 25.52 15.60 -53.64
CA VAL A 67 26.06 16.96 -53.87
C VAL A 67 26.95 17.38 -52.67
N GLN A 68 28.02 18.15 -52.91
CA GLN A 68 28.96 18.70 -51.88
C GLN A 68 28.74 20.23 -51.69
N PRO A 69 29.18 20.85 -50.57
CA PRO A 69 30.55 21.42 -50.51
C PRO A 69 31.25 21.39 -49.11
N ARG A 70 32.44 22.03 -49.04
CA ARG A 70 33.44 22.18 -47.93
C ARG A 70 33.31 23.59 -47.22
N PRO A 71 34.23 24.08 -46.35
CA PRO A 71 34.76 23.55 -45.06
C PRO A 71 34.94 24.59 -43.88
N LEU A 72 35.20 24.09 -42.65
CA LEU A 72 36.12 24.58 -41.57
C LEU A 72 36.33 26.10 -41.23
N GLN A 73 36.17 26.51 -39.94
CA GLN A 73 37.26 26.75 -38.93
C GLN A 73 36.78 27.30 -37.54
N PRO A 74 37.61 27.32 -36.45
CA PRO A 74 37.23 27.56 -35.02
C PRO A 74 38.05 28.73 -34.34
N PRO A 75 38.22 28.90 -32.98
CA PRO A 75 37.61 28.31 -31.77
C PRO A 75 36.82 29.37 -30.92
N PRO A 76 37.14 29.96 -29.72
CA PRO A 76 38.18 29.77 -28.65
C PRO A 76 37.60 29.48 -27.20
N GLN A 77 38.45 29.55 -26.16
CA GLN A 77 38.18 29.37 -24.69
C GLN A 77 39.41 29.87 -23.85
N PRO A 78 39.47 29.83 -22.49
CA PRO A 78 38.44 29.61 -21.45
C PRO A 78 38.22 30.93 -20.64
N PRO A 79 38.70 31.24 -19.38
CA PRO A 79 39.25 30.50 -18.20
C PRO A 79 38.20 30.40 -17.04
N SER A 80 38.56 30.25 -15.74
CA SER A 80 39.00 28.99 -15.06
C SER A 80 38.94 29.08 -13.51
N GLU A 81 39.13 27.94 -12.82
CA GLU A 81 39.43 27.73 -11.37
C GLU A 81 38.32 27.88 -10.30
N GLY A 82 38.47 27.16 -9.17
CA GLY A 82 37.59 27.30 -7.98
C GLY A 82 37.10 26.03 -7.22
N GLU A 83 37.79 24.88 -7.22
CA GLU A 83 37.37 23.68 -6.46
C GLU A 83 38.03 23.50 -5.06
N PHE A 84 37.43 22.59 -4.27
CA PHE A 84 37.97 21.85 -3.10
C PHE A 84 37.99 22.51 -1.70
N VAL A 85 37.79 21.80 -0.56
CA VAL A 85 37.00 20.56 -0.24
C VAL A 85 36.90 20.33 1.29
N ALA A 86 36.29 19.20 1.71
CA ALA A 86 36.39 18.52 3.03
C ALA A 86 35.44 19.01 4.15
N ARG A 87 34.99 18.17 5.11
CA ARG A 87 34.97 16.69 5.29
C ARG A 87 33.87 16.37 6.34
N GLY A 88 33.12 15.25 6.24
CA GLY A 88 32.10 14.93 7.27
C GLY A 88 31.26 13.66 7.04
N ARG A 89 31.85 12.47 7.24
CA ARG A 89 31.25 11.14 7.01
C ARG A 89 29.93 10.88 7.78
N GLN A 90 28.94 10.24 7.12
CA GLN A 90 27.88 9.44 7.76
C GLN A 90 27.96 7.95 7.33
N ARG A 91 27.31 7.03 8.08
CA ARG A 91 27.62 5.58 8.09
C ARG A 91 26.48 4.64 7.59
N GLY A 92 25.83 4.99 6.46
CA GLY A 92 24.91 4.13 5.64
C GLY A 92 23.70 3.53 6.39
N PRO A 93 23.11 2.40 5.94
CA PRO A 93 22.75 1.91 4.58
C PRO A 93 21.25 1.41 4.60
N PRO A 94 20.75 0.31 3.95
CA PRO A 94 21.01 -0.34 2.65
C PRO A 94 19.76 -0.57 1.73
N ASN A 95 20.04 -0.94 0.48
CA ASN A 95 19.31 -1.70 -0.57
C ASN A 95 17.81 -2.14 -0.41
N VAL A 96 17.00 -1.96 -1.48
CA VAL A 96 15.61 -2.47 -1.61
C VAL A 96 15.44 -3.44 -2.82
N PRO A 97 14.77 -4.62 -2.68
CA PRO A 97 14.41 -5.51 -3.79
C PRO A 97 13.13 -5.10 -4.54
N GLN A 98 12.88 -5.68 -5.72
CA GLN A 98 11.60 -5.52 -6.45
C GLN A 98 10.44 -6.13 -5.64
N GLY A 99 9.50 -5.28 -5.21
CA GLY A 99 8.37 -5.69 -4.37
C GLY A 99 7.35 -6.55 -5.09
N HIS A 100 7.11 -7.75 -4.57
CA HIS A 100 5.78 -8.37 -4.62
C HIS A 100 4.92 -7.70 -3.54
N ASP A 101 3.81 -7.06 -3.91
CA ASP A 101 2.91 -6.42 -2.95
C ASP A 101 2.27 -7.45 -2.01
N ILE A 102 2.76 -7.55 -0.77
CA ILE A 102 2.14 -8.35 0.31
C ILE A 102 1.03 -7.51 0.96
N SER A 103 0.03 -7.16 0.15
CA SER A 103 -1.11 -6.33 0.53
C SER A 103 -2.19 -7.16 1.27
N VAL A 104 -1.90 -7.62 2.50
CA VAL A 104 -2.65 -7.28 3.74
C VAL A 104 -1.78 -7.65 4.97
N GLY A 105 -1.73 -6.79 6.00
CA GLY A 105 -1.20 -7.13 7.34
C GLY A 105 0.17 -6.56 7.74
N PHE A 106 1.08 -6.31 6.80
CA PHE A 106 2.44 -5.84 7.12
C PHE A 106 2.55 -4.31 7.29
N GLN A 107 1.91 -3.80 8.34
CA GLN A 107 2.11 -2.42 8.79
C GLN A 107 3.40 -2.27 9.61
N GLU A 108 4.40 -1.65 8.99
CA GLU A 108 5.02 -0.50 9.65
C GLU A 108 3.92 0.54 9.90
N LEU A 109 3.80 1.05 11.12
CA LEU A 109 2.87 2.16 11.37
C LEU A 109 3.44 3.41 10.74
N SER A 110 2.70 4.00 9.80
CA SER A 110 2.95 5.39 9.38
C SER A 110 2.99 6.26 10.63
N LEU A 111 3.98 7.16 10.70
CA LEU A 111 4.16 8.09 11.81
C LEU A 111 3.01 9.11 11.97
N ALA A 112 1.98 9.05 11.12
CA ALA A 112 0.71 9.77 11.23
C ALA A 112 -0.38 9.01 12.03
N ASP A 113 -0.34 7.68 12.11
CA ASP A 113 -1.46 6.85 12.60
C ASP A 113 -1.48 6.63 14.13
N ARG A 114 -0.71 7.41 14.90
CA ARG A 114 -0.60 7.27 16.35
C ARG A 114 -1.39 8.32 17.14
N GLY A 115 -2.33 7.84 17.96
CA GLY A 115 -2.51 8.35 19.32
C GLY A 115 -3.10 9.75 19.49
N GLY A 116 -3.99 10.19 18.61
CA GLY A 116 -4.88 11.33 18.88
C GLY A 116 -6.04 10.92 19.80
N ARG A 117 -6.50 11.82 20.70
CA ARG A 117 -7.80 11.65 21.36
C ARG A 117 -8.93 11.90 20.35
N ARG A 118 -9.91 11.00 20.30
CA ARG A 118 -11.31 11.22 19.87
C ARG A 118 -11.55 12.37 18.86
N ARG A 119 -11.23 12.13 17.60
CA ARG A 119 -12.14 12.43 16.47
C ARG A 119 -11.89 11.35 15.43
N ASP A 120 -12.91 10.54 15.16
CA ASP A 120 -12.89 9.65 14.00
C ASP A 120 -13.11 10.52 12.77
N PHE A 121 -12.00 10.83 12.07
CA PHE A 121 -11.98 11.70 10.89
C PHE A 121 -12.60 11.01 9.67
N TYR A 122 -13.90 10.75 9.77
CA TYR A 122 -14.77 10.68 8.60
C TYR A 122 -14.97 12.12 8.12
N ASP A 123 -14.56 12.42 6.89
CA ASP A 123 -14.69 13.76 6.30
C ASP A 123 -16.13 13.98 5.78
N LEU A 124 -17.08 13.92 6.73
CA LEU A 124 -18.54 13.93 6.54
C LEU A 124 -19.07 15.23 5.92
N GLY A 125 -18.19 16.20 5.64
CA GLY A 125 -18.51 17.46 4.97
C GLY A 125 -18.16 17.50 3.49
N VAL A 126 -17.78 16.39 2.86
CA VAL A 126 -17.42 16.33 1.43
C VAL A 126 -18.38 15.43 0.65
N ASN A 127 -19.52 16.00 0.26
CA ASN A 127 -20.47 15.39 -0.67
C ASN A 127 -20.06 15.77 -2.11
N THR A 128 -19.20 14.96 -2.74
CA THR A 128 -18.73 15.23 -4.12
C THR A 128 -19.83 14.97 -5.15
N ARG A 129 -20.76 14.05 -4.86
CA ARG A 129 -21.83 13.65 -5.77
C ARG A 129 -22.86 14.75 -5.99
N GLN A 130 -23.25 15.46 -4.93
CA GLN A 130 -24.29 16.50 -4.97
C GLN A 130 -23.95 17.66 -5.93
N ALA A 131 -22.66 17.90 -6.19
CA ALA A 131 -22.19 18.94 -7.13
C ALA A 131 -22.07 18.45 -8.59
N ILE A 132 -22.25 17.16 -8.86
CA ILE A 132 -22.02 16.55 -10.19
C ILE A 132 -23.37 16.03 -10.72
N GLU A 133 -24.13 16.92 -11.36
CA GLU A 133 -25.54 16.71 -11.73
C GLU A 133 -25.79 15.38 -12.47
N HIS A 134 -24.91 15.00 -13.41
CA HIS A 134 -25.08 13.79 -14.23
C HIS A 134 -24.87 12.44 -13.50
N VAL A 135 -24.52 12.46 -12.21
CA VAL A 135 -24.41 11.26 -11.35
C VAL A 135 -25.18 11.38 -10.02
N LYS A 136 -25.91 12.47 -9.84
CA LYS A 136 -26.73 12.79 -8.68
C LYS A 136 -27.71 11.65 -8.37
N GLU A 137 -28.57 11.32 -9.33
CA GLU A 137 -29.52 10.19 -9.21
C GLU A 137 -28.81 8.84 -9.25
N SER A 138 -27.83 8.63 -10.15
CA SER A 138 -27.12 7.35 -10.28
C SER A 138 -25.69 7.50 -10.81
N LYS A 139 -24.77 6.80 -10.15
CA LYS A 139 -23.36 6.64 -10.55
C LYS A 139 -23.05 5.27 -11.20
N THR A 140 -24.09 4.50 -11.53
CA THR A 140 -23.96 3.12 -12.01
C THR A 140 -23.65 3.07 -13.51
N GLY A 141 -22.63 2.32 -13.90
CA GLY A 141 -22.31 2.00 -15.29
C GLY A 141 -23.11 0.80 -15.82
N THR A 142 -23.05 0.55 -17.13
CA THR A 142 -23.96 -0.38 -17.83
C THR A 142 -23.26 -1.46 -18.66
N SER A 143 -21.99 -1.27 -19.03
CA SER A 143 -21.23 -2.23 -19.83
C SER A 143 -20.76 -3.44 -19.01
N GLY A 144 -20.53 -4.55 -19.70
CA GLY A 144 -19.99 -5.78 -19.12
C GLY A 144 -21.06 -6.80 -18.73
N THR A 145 -20.62 -7.98 -18.32
CA THR A 145 -21.51 -9.08 -17.89
C THR A 145 -21.77 -9.03 -16.38
N THR A 146 -22.98 -9.36 -15.94
CA THR A 146 -23.32 -9.42 -14.52
C THR A 146 -22.59 -10.55 -13.81
N ILE A 147 -22.03 -10.29 -12.62
CA ILE A 147 -21.39 -11.30 -11.77
C ILE A 147 -21.94 -11.24 -10.34
N ARG A 148 -22.22 -12.41 -9.75
CA ARG A 148 -22.67 -12.52 -8.37
C ARG A 148 -21.48 -12.42 -7.41
N LEU A 149 -21.52 -11.44 -6.51
CA LEU A 149 -20.44 -11.12 -5.58
C LEU A 149 -20.93 -11.25 -4.14
N SER A 150 -20.04 -11.69 -3.25
CA SER A 150 -20.11 -11.42 -1.81
C SER A 150 -18.99 -10.44 -1.43
N THR A 151 -19.17 -9.75 -0.31
CA THR A 151 -18.18 -8.82 0.24
C THR A 151 -18.09 -8.97 1.76
N ASN A 152 -17.00 -8.51 2.36
CA ASN A 152 -16.75 -8.55 3.80
C ASN A 152 -17.52 -7.46 4.57
N HIS A 153 -18.80 -7.30 4.25
CA HIS A 153 -19.73 -6.40 4.92
C HIS A 153 -20.89 -7.21 5.51
N PHE A 154 -21.31 -6.83 6.72
CA PHE A 154 -22.53 -7.30 7.38
C PHE A 154 -23.44 -6.10 7.63
N ARG A 155 -24.75 -6.21 7.38
CA ARG A 155 -25.68 -5.11 7.66
C ARG A 155 -25.85 -4.94 9.17
N LEU A 156 -25.84 -3.69 9.61
CA LEU A 156 -26.26 -3.29 10.96
C LEU A 156 -27.75 -3.00 10.89
N THR A 157 -28.55 -3.87 11.48
CA THR A 157 -29.99 -3.69 11.61
C THR A 157 -30.32 -3.04 12.96
N SER A 158 -31.36 -2.23 12.99
CA SER A 158 -31.92 -1.60 14.19
C SER A 158 -33.42 -1.89 14.28
N ARG A 159 -34.02 -1.67 15.45
CA ARG A 159 -35.48 -1.75 15.60
C ARG A 159 -36.20 -0.77 14.63
N PRO A 160 -37.45 -1.05 14.21
CA PRO A 160 -38.28 -0.06 13.51
C PRO A 160 -38.38 1.24 14.32
N GLN A 161 -38.39 2.39 13.64
CA GLN A 161 -38.44 3.74 14.25
C GLN A 161 -37.31 4.06 15.25
N TRP A 162 -36.19 3.32 15.23
CA TRP A 162 -35.03 3.61 16.09
C TRP A 162 -34.44 4.98 15.79
N ALA A 163 -34.15 5.75 16.85
CA ALA A 163 -33.43 7.01 16.82
C ALA A 163 -32.49 7.11 18.04
N LEU A 164 -31.42 7.89 17.93
CA LEU A 164 -30.51 8.16 19.03
C LEU A 164 -30.83 9.51 19.67
N TYR A 165 -31.24 9.51 20.93
CA TYR A 165 -31.66 10.71 21.65
C TYR A 165 -30.47 11.34 22.36
N GLN A 166 -30.17 12.60 22.05
CA GLN A 166 -29.02 13.34 22.58
C GLN A 166 -29.47 14.40 23.60
N TYR A 167 -28.99 14.29 24.83
CA TYR A 167 -29.31 15.20 25.93
C TYR A 167 -28.06 15.96 26.42
N HIS A 168 -28.24 17.21 26.83
CA HIS A 168 -27.26 17.97 27.61
C HIS A 168 -27.51 17.72 29.11
N ILE A 169 -26.43 17.61 29.90
CA ILE A 169 -26.49 17.29 31.34
C ILE A 169 -25.78 18.38 32.15
N ASP A 170 -26.57 19.25 32.75
CA ASP A 170 -26.14 20.30 33.66
C ASP A 170 -26.25 19.86 35.13
N TYR A 171 -25.42 20.46 35.98
CA TYR A 171 -25.29 20.13 37.40
C TYR A 171 -25.28 21.41 38.22
N ASN A 172 -26.06 21.44 39.31
CA ASN A 172 -26.06 22.51 40.30
C ASN A 172 -25.93 21.90 41.72
N PRO A 173 -24.84 22.15 42.47
CA PRO A 173 -23.68 22.97 42.09
C PRO A 173 -22.91 22.41 40.88
N GLN A 174 -22.18 23.30 40.19
CA GLN A 174 -21.36 22.93 39.04
C GLN A 174 -20.21 22.00 39.46
N MET A 175 -19.90 21.00 38.62
CA MET A 175 -18.87 20.01 38.90
C MET A 175 -17.91 19.83 37.72
N GLU A 176 -16.61 19.98 37.98
CA GLU A 176 -15.55 19.72 36.99
C GLU A 176 -15.22 18.22 36.87
N ALA A 177 -15.31 17.49 37.99
CA ALA A 177 -14.87 16.11 38.08
C ALA A 177 -15.78 15.16 37.27
N ARG A 178 -15.44 14.92 35.99
CA ARG A 178 -16.19 14.02 35.09
C ARG A 178 -16.56 12.66 35.72
N ARG A 179 -15.66 12.05 36.51
CA ARG A 179 -15.94 10.78 37.20
C ARG A 179 -17.11 10.92 38.19
N LEU A 180 -17.17 12.03 38.93
CA LEU A 180 -18.26 12.34 39.86
C LEU A 180 -19.54 12.66 39.09
N ARG A 181 -19.50 13.48 38.03
CA ARG A 181 -20.65 13.73 37.13
C ARG A 181 -21.28 12.42 36.65
N SER A 182 -20.45 11.48 36.16
CA SER A 182 -20.92 10.15 35.74
C SER A 182 -21.48 9.35 36.91
N ALA A 183 -20.79 9.28 38.06
CA ALA A 183 -21.24 8.52 39.22
C ALA A 183 -22.59 9.01 39.78
N LEU A 184 -22.84 10.32 39.82
CA LEU A 184 -24.13 10.87 40.25
C LEU A 184 -25.24 10.59 39.22
N LEU A 185 -25.00 10.85 37.93
CA LEU A 185 -25.99 10.60 36.87
C LEU A 185 -26.41 9.13 36.81
N PHE A 186 -25.48 8.20 37.05
CA PHE A 186 -25.75 6.77 37.00
C PHE A 186 -26.45 6.22 38.26
N GLN A 187 -26.70 7.05 39.29
CA GLN A 187 -27.66 6.69 40.36
C GLN A 187 -29.08 6.52 39.79
N HIS A 188 -29.40 7.21 38.69
CA HIS A 188 -30.72 7.23 38.05
C HIS A 188 -30.87 6.17 36.94
N GLU A 189 -30.32 4.96 37.14
CA GLU A 189 -30.29 3.87 36.13
C GLU A 189 -31.69 3.48 35.64
N GLU A 190 -32.73 3.62 36.47
CA GLU A 190 -34.14 3.38 36.08
C GLU A 190 -34.62 4.40 35.03
N LEU A 191 -34.40 5.69 35.30
CA LEU A 191 -34.76 6.78 34.40
C LEU A 191 -33.98 6.69 33.08
N ILE A 192 -32.65 6.63 33.12
CA ILE A 192 -31.84 6.69 31.89
C ILE A 192 -31.73 5.33 31.18
N GLY A 193 -31.87 4.22 31.90
CA GLY A 193 -31.68 2.85 31.42
C GLY A 193 -30.21 2.41 31.36
N ARG A 194 -29.97 1.09 31.30
CA ARG A 194 -28.61 0.50 31.22
C ARG A 194 -27.84 0.85 29.95
N ALA A 195 -28.52 0.92 28.81
CA ALA A 195 -27.94 1.41 27.57
C ALA A 195 -27.91 2.95 27.58
N HIS A 196 -26.80 3.49 28.08
CA HIS A 196 -26.51 4.92 28.00
C HIS A 196 -25.04 5.14 27.64
N ALA A 197 -24.74 6.27 27.00
CA ALA A 197 -23.37 6.68 26.72
C ALA A 197 -23.17 8.15 27.10
N PHE A 198 -22.37 8.40 28.14
CA PHE A 198 -22.17 9.73 28.71
C PHE A 198 -20.72 10.20 28.54
N ASP A 199 -20.54 11.41 28.01
CA ASP A 199 -19.23 12.00 27.78
C ASP A 199 -18.74 12.96 28.89
N GLY A 200 -19.57 13.20 29.90
CA GLY A 200 -19.37 14.21 30.94
C GLY A 200 -20.29 15.42 30.80
N THR A 201 -20.79 15.68 29.59
CA THR A 201 -21.67 16.80 29.24
C THR A 201 -22.85 16.36 28.38
N ILE A 202 -22.62 15.45 27.44
CA ILE A 202 -23.62 14.92 26.52
C ILE A 202 -23.91 13.46 26.86
N LEU A 203 -25.20 13.14 26.98
CA LEU A 203 -25.75 11.81 27.20
C LEU A 203 -26.48 11.35 25.93
N PHE A 204 -26.19 10.14 25.47
CA PHE A 204 -26.93 9.48 24.40
C PHE A 204 -27.71 8.28 24.95
N LEU A 205 -29.00 8.19 24.62
CA LEU A 205 -29.92 7.09 25.00
C LEU A 205 -30.61 6.48 23.76
N PRO A 206 -30.95 5.19 23.77
CA PRO A 206 -31.78 4.54 22.74
C PRO A 206 -33.29 4.72 23.00
N LYS A 207 -33.68 5.15 24.21
CA LYS A 207 -35.05 5.52 24.56
C LYS A 207 -35.19 7.05 24.67
N LYS A 208 -36.37 7.55 24.30
CA LYS A 208 -36.78 8.93 24.60
C LYS A 208 -37.17 8.99 26.08
N LEU A 209 -36.79 10.07 26.77
CA LEU A 209 -37.37 10.43 28.06
C LEU A 209 -38.71 11.14 27.81
N GLU A 210 -39.66 10.97 28.73
CA GLU A 210 -41.03 11.52 28.58
C GLU A 210 -41.03 13.04 28.45
N ASN A 211 -40.22 13.71 29.27
CA ASN A 211 -40.11 15.16 29.32
C ASN A 211 -38.88 15.67 28.55
N LYS A 212 -39.05 16.77 27.79
CA LYS A 212 -37.95 17.45 27.08
C LYS A 212 -36.86 17.94 28.04
N VAL A 213 -37.25 18.34 29.25
CA VAL A 213 -36.35 18.63 30.38
C VAL A 213 -36.79 17.73 31.53
N THR A 214 -35.86 16.92 32.04
CA THR A 214 -36.09 16.07 33.22
C THR A 214 -35.09 16.46 34.29
N GLU A 215 -35.57 16.71 35.51
CA GLU A 215 -34.73 17.10 36.64
C GLU A 215 -34.67 15.97 37.66
N VAL A 216 -33.48 15.64 38.14
CA VAL A 216 -33.25 14.61 39.17
C VAL A 216 -32.27 15.10 40.22
N PHE A 217 -32.35 14.54 41.41
CA PHE A 217 -31.50 14.91 42.54
C PHE A 217 -30.64 13.73 42.97
N SER A 218 -29.34 13.96 43.06
CA SER A 218 -28.33 13.00 43.50
C SER A 218 -27.70 13.46 44.80
N GLN A 219 -27.18 12.53 45.62
CA GLN A 219 -26.31 12.88 46.74
C GLN A 219 -24.85 12.51 46.47
N THR A 220 -23.94 13.39 46.89
CA THR A 220 -22.50 13.08 46.99
C THR A 220 -22.24 12.17 48.20
N ARG A 221 -21.04 11.58 48.28
CA ARG A 221 -20.62 10.81 49.47
C ARG A 221 -20.55 11.65 50.76
N ASN A 222 -20.61 12.97 50.64
CA ASN A 222 -20.55 13.93 51.74
C ASN A 222 -21.96 14.40 52.16
N GLY A 223 -23.03 13.86 51.56
CA GLY A 223 -24.43 14.23 51.84
C GLY A 223 -24.93 15.47 51.08
N GLU A 224 -24.12 16.06 50.20
CA GLU A 224 -24.52 17.25 49.43
C GLU A 224 -25.55 16.87 48.36
N ASN A 225 -26.68 17.57 48.33
CA ASN A 225 -27.68 17.43 47.28
C ASN A 225 -27.22 18.15 45.99
N VAL A 226 -27.13 17.41 44.89
CA VAL A 226 -26.80 17.92 43.55
C VAL A 226 -28.00 17.75 42.64
N LYS A 227 -28.54 18.87 42.16
CA LYS A 227 -29.57 18.89 41.12
C LYS A 227 -28.92 18.64 39.76
N ILE A 228 -29.44 17.69 39.00
CA ILE A 228 -29.01 17.35 37.65
C ILE A 228 -30.17 17.65 36.70
N THR A 229 -29.92 18.44 35.65
CA THR A 229 -30.91 18.81 34.63
C THR A 229 -30.56 18.14 33.30
N ILE A 230 -31.46 17.28 32.82
CA ILE A 230 -31.31 16.45 31.62
C ILE A 230 -32.20 17.04 30.52
N THR A 231 -31.60 17.72 29.54
CA THR A 231 -32.34 18.44 28.48
C THR A 231 -32.14 17.80 27.12
N LEU A 232 -33.23 17.36 26.47
CA LEU A 232 -33.21 16.81 25.10
C LEU A 232 -32.82 17.91 24.11
N THR A 233 -31.71 17.69 23.41
CA THR A 233 -31.15 18.64 22.42
C THR A 233 -31.42 18.22 20.98
N ASN A 234 -31.31 16.93 20.64
CA ASN A 234 -31.47 16.43 19.28
C ASN A 234 -32.05 15.01 19.27
N GLU A 235 -32.85 14.72 18.25
CA GLU A 235 -33.35 13.39 17.92
C GLU A 235 -32.64 12.96 16.62
N LEU A 236 -31.68 12.05 16.73
CA LEU A 236 -30.73 11.76 15.64
C LEU A 236 -31.15 10.48 14.88
N PRO A 237 -31.40 10.55 13.55
CA PRO A 237 -31.73 9.36 12.78
C PRO A 237 -30.51 8.41 12.65
N PRO A 238 -30.72 7.11 12.35
CA PRO A 238 -29.66 6.11 12.24
C PRO A 238 -28.51 6.52 11.31
N THR A 239 -28.87 7.15 10.19
CA THR A 239 -27.95 7.57 9.11
C THR A 239 -27.13 8.83 9.46
N SER A 240 -27.42 9.49 10.58
CA SER A 240 -26.79 10.77 10.93
C SER A 240 -25.28 10.63 11.20
N PRO A 241 -24.46 11.64 10.85
CA PRO A 241 -23.02 11.62 11.08
C PRO A 241 -22.59 11.29 12.52
N THR A 242 -23.32 11.84 13.50
CA THR A 242 -23.11 11.58 14.94
C THR A 242 -23.45 10.13 15.29
N CYS A 243 -24.54 9.57 14.74
CA CYS A 243 -24.94 8.19 14.99
C CYS A 243 -23.96 7.17 14.38
N LEU A 244 -23.39 7.45 13.21
CA LEU A 244 -22.32 6.62 12.64
C LEU A 244 -21.07 6.57 13.54
N GLN A 245 -20.64 7.71 14.10
CA GLN A 245 -19.55 7.73 15.10
C GLN A 245 -19.94 6.93 16.35
N PHE A 246 -21.19 7.07 16.80
CA PHE A 246 -21.72 6.37 17.96
C PHE A 246 -21.77 4.84 17.79
N TYR A 247 -22.20 4.32 16.63
CA TYR A 247 -22.14 2.88 16.35
C TYR A 247 -20.71 2.32 16.39
N ASN A 248 -19.73 3.09 15.89
CA ASN A 248 -18.31 2.71 16.04
C ASN A 248 -17.87 2.71 17.51
N ILE A 249 -18.43 3.55 18.38
CA ILE A 249 -18.15 3.53 19.83
C ILE A 249 -18.75 2.27 20.49
N ILE A 250 -20.01 1.91 20.20
CA ILE A 250 -20.61 0.64 20.66
C ILE A 250 -19.75 -0.55 20.19
N PHE A 251 -19.39 -0.60 18.91
CA PHE A 251 -18.66 -1.75 18.37
C PHE A 251 -17.27 -1.90 19.01
N ARG A 252 -16.60 -0.79 19.35
CA ARG A 252 -15.35 -0.79 20.13
C ARG A 252 -15.52 -1.17 21.61
N ARG A 253 -16.75 -1.14 22.16
CA ARG A 253 -17.08 -1.73 23.46
C ARG A 253 -17.29 -3.25 23.32
N ILE A 254 -18.05 -3.69 22.32
CA ILE A 254 -18.27 -5.11 21.99
C ILE A 254 -16.94 -5.86 21.83
N LEU A 255 -16.02 -5.35 21.00
CA LEU A 255 -14.71 -5.99 20.79
C LEU A 255 -13.88 -6.13 22.09
N LYS A 256 -14.12 -5.29 23.10
CA LYS A 256 -13.45 -5.38 24.42
C LYS A 256 -14.14 -6.36 25.37
N ILE A 257 -15.46 -6.50 25.30
CA ILE A 257 -16.20 -7.58 26.01
C ILE A 257 -15.66 -8.94 25.52
N MET A 258 -15.43 -9.06 24.22
CA MET A 258 -14.77 -10.21 23.57
C MET A 258 -13.25 -10.33 23.86
N ASN A 259 -12.72 -9.56 24.83
CA ASN A 259 -11.30 -9.52 25.24
C ASN A 259 -10.26 -9.15 24.14
N LEU A 260 -10.68 -8.65 22.99
CA LEU A 260 -9.76 -8.27 21.90
C LEU A 260 -9.01 -6.97 22.22
N GLN A 261 -7.69 -7.01 22.08
CA GLN A 261 -6.79 -5.91 22.42
C GLN A 261 -6.64 -4.93 21.25
N GLN A 262 -6.86 -3.65 21.51
CA GLN A 262 -6.73 -2.60 20.50
C GLN A 262 -5.26 -2.22 20.29
N ILE A 263 -4.74 -2.41 19.08
CA ILE A 263 -3.42 -1.92 18.65
C ILE A 263 -3.60 -1.00 17.45
N GLY A 264 -3.45 0.30 17.66
CA GLY A 264 -3.75 1.33 16.65
C GLY A 264 -5.25 1.44 16.38
N ARG A 265 -5.67 1.25 15.12
CA ARG A 265 -7.10 1.21 14.73
C ARG A 265 -7.71 -0.20 14.77
N ASN A 266 -6.89 -1.24 14.94
CA ASN A 266 -7.28 -2.64 14.76
C ASN A 266 -7.36 -3.38 16.11
N TYR A 267 -8.05 -4.52 16.13
CA TYR A 267 -8.27 -5.33 17.33
C TYR A 267 -7.71 -6.74 17.13
N TYR A 268 -6.94 -7.25 18.10
CA TYR A 268 -6.20 -8.51 18.00
C TYR A 268 -6.46 -9.41 19.21
N ASN A 269 -6.41 -10.74 19.01
CA ASN A 269 -6.47 -11.71 20.09
C ASN A 269 -5.04 -12.10 20.51
N PRO A 270 -4.55 -11.72 21.71
CA PRO A 270 -3.26 -12.17 22.22
C PRO A 270 -3.32 -13.61 22.79
N ASN A 271 -4.51 -14.12 23.08
CA ASN A 271 -4.71 -15.41 23.76
C ASN A 271 -4.71 -16.61 22.79
N ASP A 272 -4.72 -16.35 21.48
CA ASP A 272 -4.59 -17.36 20.41
C ASP A 272 -3.45 -16.98 19.44
N PRO A 273 -2.18 -17.00 19.89
CA PRO A 273 -1.04 -16.57 19.10
C PRO A 273 -0.52 -17.68 18.17
N ILE A 274 -0.46 -17.41 16.87
CA ILE A 274 0.17 -18.32 15.90
C ILE A 274 1.69 -18.15 15.98
N SER A 275 2.38 -19.15 16.52
CA SER A 275 3.85 -19.16 16.63
C SER A 275 4.53 -19.66 15.36
N ILE A 276 5.65 -19.04 14.98
CA ILE A 276 6.57 -19.48 13.92
C ILE A 276 7.98 -19.57 14.53
N PRO A 277 8.30 -20.68 15.25
CA PRO A 277 9.52 -20.78 16.05
C PRO A 277 10.81 -20.69 15.23
N SER A 278 10.80 -21.21 14.00
CA SER A 278 11.95 -21.23 13.07
C SER A 278 12.52 -19.84 12.79
N HIS A 279 11.71 -18.80 12.91
CA HIS A 279 12.07 -17.41 12.59
C HIS A 279 11.95 -16.46 13.79
N ARG A 280 11.75 -16.99 15.02
CA ARG A 280 11.42 -16.24 16.25
C ARG A 280 10.26 -15.24 16.05
N LEU A 281 9.21 -15.67 15.34
CA LEU A 281 8.04 -14.83 15.05
C LEU A 281 6.78 -15.34 15.74
N MET A 282 5.89 -14.41 16.07
CA MET A 282 4.53 -14.66 16.55
C MET A 282 3.55 -13.78 15.77
N ILE A 283 2.38 -14.32 15.46
CA ILE A 283 1.29 -13.58 14.81
C ILE A 283 0.09 -13.59 15.74
N TRP A 284 -0.39 -12.40 16.12
CA TRP A 284 -1.71 -12.28 16.74
C TRP A 284 -2.76 -12.09 15.62
N PRO A 285 -3.75 -12.99 15.50
CA PRO A 285 -4.88 -12.81 14.59
C PRO A 285 -5.78 -11.69 15.10
N GLY A 286 -6.59 -11.12 14.20
CA GLY A 286 -7.42 -9.97 14.54
C GLY A 286 -8.19 -9.40 13.36
N PHE A 287 -8.81 -8.24 13.60
CA PHE A 287 -9.77 -7.62 12.70
C PHE A 287 -9.53 -6.12 12.58
N THR A 288 -9.63 -5.62 11.34
CA THR A 288 -9.77 -4.20 11.03
C THR A 288 -11.25 -3.93 10.80
N THR A 289 -11.85 -3.02 11.57
CA THR A 289 -13.31 -2.87 11.64
C THR A 289 -13.76 -1.41 11.46
N SER A 290 -14.87 -1.20 10.76
CA SER A 290 -15.48 0.12 10.60
C SER A 290 -16.97 0.01 10.26
N ILE A 291 -17.83 0.68 11.04
CA ILE A 291 -19.26 0.81 10.73
C ILE A 291 -19.48 2.11 9.96
N LEU A 292 -20.23 2.04 8.87
CA LEU A 292 -20.41 3.15 7.94
C LEU A 292 -21.78 3.09 7.26
N GLN A 293 -22.31 4.24 6.87
CA GLN A 293 -23.34 4.33 5.83
C GLN A 293 -22.71 3.97 4.47
N TYR A 294 -23.46 3.22 3.67
CA TYR A 294 -23.19 2.94 2.27
C TYR A 294 -24.44 3.25 1.43
N GLU A 295 -24.41 2.95 0.14
CA GLU A 295 -25.42 3.37 -0.84
C GLU A 295 -26.88 3.13 -0.40
N THR A 296 -27.15 2.00 0.26
CA THR A 296 -28.50 1.60 0.70
C THR A 296 -28.63 1.26 2.19
N ASN A 297 -27.53 0.95 2.88
CA ASN A 297 -27.55 0.35 4.22
C ASN A 297 -26.42 0.89 5.11
N ILE A 298 -26.62 0.86 6.44
CA ILE A 298 -25.53 0.97 7.42
C ILE A 298 -24.92 -0.42 7.59
N MET A 299 -23.60 -0.53 7.45
CA MET A 299 -22.91 -1.83 7.46
C MET A 299 -21.60 -1.78 8.23
N LEU A 300 -21.27 -2.90 8.86
CA LEU A 300 -19.94 -3.19 9.37
C LEU A 300 -19.08 -3.77 8.24
N CYS A 301 -18.05 -3.02 7.81
CA CYS A 301 -16.93 -3.61 7.09
C CYS A 301 -15.94 -4.21 8.09
N THR A 302 -15.50 -5.44 7.85
CA THR A 302 -14.47 -6.09 8.68
C THR A 302 -13.54 -6.96 7.83
N ASP A 303 -12.22 -6.83 7.98
CA ASP A 303 -11.23 -7.67 7.29
C ASP A 303 -10.19 -8.23 8.27
N VAL A 304 -9.66 -9.42 7.96
CA VAL A 304 -8.65 -10.10 8.78
C VAL A 304 -7.35 -9.31 8.79
N SER A 305 -6.90 -8.97 9.99
CA SER A 305 -5.66 -8.26 10.26
C SER A 305 -4.73 -9.18 11.05
N HIS A 306 -3.43 -9.12 10.75
CA HIS A 306 -2.41 -9.92 11.42
C HIS A 306 -1.38 -8.98 12.04
N LYS A 307 -1.17 -9.04 13.36
CA LYS A 307 -0.10 -8.29 14.01
C LYS A 307 1.10 -9.22 14.20
N VAL A 308 2.18 -8.94 13.47
CA VAL A 308 3.42 -9.72 13.56
C VAL A 308 4.36 -9.09 14.60
N LEU A 309 4.77 -9.92 15.55
CA LEU A 309 5.65 -9.63 16.67
C LEU A 309 6.85 -10.58 16.61
N ARG A 310 7.97 -10.20 17.22
CA ARG A 310 9.06 -11.13 17.50
C ARG A 310 8.80 -11.82 18.83
N SER A 311 9.21 -13.08 18.95
CA SER A 311 9.06 -13.87 20.18
C SER A 311 9.97 -13.36 21.32
N GLU A 312 11.02 -12.63 20.98
CA GLU A 312 12.02 -12.07 21.89
C GLU A 312 11.65 -10.65 22.33
N THR A 313 11.96 -10.31 23.58
CA THR A 313 11.86 -8.94 24.11
C THR A 313 12.97 -8.04 23.57
N VAL A 314 12.90 -6.74 23.87
CA VAL A 314 14.03 -5.85 23.58
C VAL A 314 15.25 -6.25 24.42
N LEU A 315 15.08 -6.67 25.68
CA LEU A 315 16.19 -7.15 26.52
C LEU A 315 16.83 -8.43 25.96
N ASP A 316 16.02 -9.41 25.52
CA ASP A 316 16.51 -10.63 24.86
C ASP A 316 17.32 -10.31 23.61
N PHE A 317 16.85 -9.35 22.80
CA PHE A 317 17.57 -8.88 21.61
C PHE A 317 18.89 -8.22 21.99
N MET A 318 18.91 -7.39 23.05
CA MET A 318 20.12 -6.75 23.56
C MET A 318 21.15 -7.77 24.05
N TYR A 319 20.76 -8.77 24.84
CA TYR A 319 21.65 -9.86 25.24
C TYR A 319 22.12 -10.73 24.06
N ASN A 320 21.28 -10.98 23.07
CA ASN A 320 21.67 -11.71 21.85
C ASN A 320 22.66 -10.90 21.00
N LEU A 321 22.56 -9.57 20.97
CA LEU A 321 23.47 -8.67 20.26
C LEU A 321 24.81 -8.52 21.00
N TYR A 322 24.79 -8.42 22.33
CA TYR A 322 26.00 -8.36 23.18
C TYR A 322 26.90 -9.59 22.94
N LYS A 323 26.29 -10.78 22.81
CA LYS A 323 27.00 -12.04 22.50
C LYS A 323 27.56 -12.13 21.08
N GLN A 324 27.33 -11.13 20.22
CA GLN A 324 27.72 -11.13 18.79
C GLN A 324 28.61 -9.95 18.39
N VAL A 325 28.86 -8.99 19.29
CA VAL A 325 29.51 -7.71 18.98
C VAL A 325 30.54 -7.39 20.06
N GLU A 326 31.69 -6.84 19.67
CA GLU A 326 32.69 -6.30 20.61
C GLU A 326 32.04 -5.29 21.57
N GLU A 327 32.32 -5.40 22.87
CA GLU A 327 31.69 -4.61 23.94
C GLU A 327 31.69 -3.09 23.65
N GLN A 328 32.84 -2.53 23.23
CA GLN A 328 32.98 -1.12 22.86
C GLN A 328 32.06 -0.66 21.71
N ARG A 329 31.59 -1.59 20.86
CA ARG A 329 30.67 -1.33 19.74
C ARG A 329 29.22 -1.72 20.06
N PHE A 330 28.94 -2.31 21.23
CA PHE A 330 27.60 -2.72 21.61
C PHE A 330 26.63 -1.54 21.67
N LYS A 331 26.98 -0.44 22.38
CA LYS A 331 26.10 0.75 22.48
C LYS A 331 25.81 1.37 21.09
N GLU A 332 26.83 1.56 20.22
CA GLU A 332 26.64 2.08 18.83
C GLU A 332 25.71 1.16 18.02
N THR A 333 25.95 -0.15 18.05
CA THR A 333 25.21 -1.12 17.22
C THR A 333 23.78 -1.32 17.72
N CYS A 334 23.58 -1.35 19.04
CA CYS A 334 22.27 -1.49 19.67
C CYS A 334 21.38 -0.28 19.40
N ALA A 335 21.91 0.94 19.61
CA ALA A 335 21.21 2.17 19.27
C ALA A 335 20.83 2.21 17.78
N LYS A 336 21.73 1.77 16.89
CA LYS A 336 21.48 1.72 15.44
C LYS A 336 20.37 0.73 15.01
N GLU A 337 20.26 -0.42 15.67
CA GLU A 337 19.24 -1.43 15.35
C GLU A 337 17.89 -1.16 16.04
N LEU A 338 17.86 -0.44 17.18
CA LEU A 338 16.65 -0.17 17.95
C LEU A 338 16.04 1.22 17.71
N ILE A 339 16.83 2.28 17.58
CA ILE A 339 16.29 3.64 17.45
C ILE A 339 15.53 3.78 16.14
N GLY A 340 14.32 4.33 16.25
CA GLY A 340 13.34 4.42 15.20
C GLY A 340 12.35 3.25 15.13
N LEU A 341 12.65 2.09 15.73
CA LEU A 341 11.75 0.94 15.75
C LEU A 341 10.52 1.17 16.63
N ILE A 342 9.52 0.30 16.41
CA ILE A 342 8.27 0.28 17.16
C ILE A 342 8.23 -0.94 18.08
N VAL A 343 8.14 -0.67 19.38
CA VAL A 343 7.96 -1.65 20.45
C VAL A 343 6.50 -1.72 20.90
N LEU A 344 6.08 -2.87 21.43
CA LEU A 344 4.77 -3.13 22.04
C LEU A 344 4.99 -3.46 23.53
N THR A 345 4.33 -2.74 24.43
CA THR A 345 4.46 -2.96 25.88
C THR A 345 3.52 -4.07 26.37
N LYS A 346 4.11 -5.13 26.95
CA LYS A 346 3.41 -6.35 27.42
C LYS A 346 2.16 -6.04 28.26
N TYR A 347 2.32 -5.11 29.19
CA TYR A 347 1.37 -4.80 30.27
C TYR A 347 0.16 -3.95 29.87
N ASN A 348 0.13 -3.35 28.67
CA ASN A 348 -1.01 -2.52 28.25
C ASN A 348 -1.22 -2.40 26.72
N ASN A 349 -0.52 -3.20 25.90
CA ASN A 349 -0.65 -3.26 24.44
C ASN A 349 -0.47 -1.93 23.68
N LYS A 350 0.11 -0.90 24.31
CA LYS A 350 0.48 0.35 23.64
C LYS A 350 1.73 0.15 22.79
N THR A 351 1.85 0.96 21.73
CA THR A 351 3.06 0.98 20.91
C THR A 351 3.79 2.30 21.01
N TYR A 352 5.09 2.22 21.28
CA TYR A 352 6.00 3.35 21.42
C TYR A 352 7.06 3.31 20.33
N ARG A 353 7.76 4.42 20.11
CA ARG A 353 8.91 4.48 19.20
C ARG A 353 10.12 4.65 20.07
N VAL A 354 11.13 3.81 19.91
CA VAL A 354 12.41 4.06 20.56
C VAL A 354 13.00 5.28 19.85
N ASP A 355 12.98 6.43 20.49
CA ASP A 355 13.55 7.66 19.96
C ASP A 355 14.97 7.87 20.50
N ASP A 356 15.27 7.32 21.68
CA ASP A 356 16.63 7.15 22.22
C ASP A 356 16.73 5.94 23.17
N ILE A 357 17.94 5.60 23.62
CA ILE A 357 18.22 4.66 24.73
C ILE A 357 19.05 5.40 25.77
N ASP A 358 18.51 5.54 26.97
CA ASP A 358 19.25 6.04 28.13
C ASP A 358 20.03 4.87 28.75
N TRP A 359 21.35 5.01 28.79
CA TRP A 359 22.27 3.98 29.26
C TRP A 359 22.77 4.20 30.69
N ASP A 360 22.37 5.31 31.31
CA ASP A 360 22.84 5.75 32.62
C ASP A 360 21.71 5.67 33.66
N SER A 361 20.44 5.63 33.21
CA SER A 361 19.27 5.23 34.00
C SER A 361 18.98 3.71 33.89
N ASN A 362 18.59 3.10 35.02
CA ASN A 362 18.16 1.71 35.16
C ASN A 362 16.72 1.60 35.76
N PRO A 363 16.16 0.40 36.02
CA PRO A 363 14.85 0.24 36.66
C PRO A 363 14.72 0.74 38.11
N GLU A 364 15.83 0.86 38.85
CA GLU A 364 15.83 1.33 40.24
C GLU A 364 15.70 2.86 40.33
N CYS A 365 16.10 3.58 39.27
CA CYS A 365 15.94 5.03 39.16
C CYS A 365 14.47 5.48 39.37
N THR A 366 14.31 6.66 39.98
CA THR A 366 12.99 7.22 40.31
C THR A 366 12.48 8.22 39.28
N PHE A 367 11.15 8.40 39.24
CA PHE A 367 10.49 9.47 38.48
C PHE A 367 9.32 10.08 39.26
N LYS A 368 8.96 11.32 38.93
CA LYS A 368 7.81 12.03 39.52
C LYS A 368 6.50 11.65 38.85
N LYS A 369 5.54 11.21 39.67
CA LYS A 369 4.13 10.98 39.27
C LYS A 369 3.42 12.31 39.03
N ALA A 370 2.21 12.24 38.44
CA ALA A 370 1.34 13.39 38.22
C ALA A 370 0.78 14.01 39.51
N ASP A 371 0.89 13.33 40.65
CA ASP A 371 0.56 13.83 41.99
C ASP A 371 1.77 14.48 42.71
N GLY A 372 2.94 14.53 42.07
CA GLY A 372 4.18 15.09 42.61
C GLY A 372 5.04 14.11 43.42
N SER A 373 4.52 12.94 43.82
CA SER A 373 5.30 11.93 44.53
C SER A 373 6.30 11.21 43.62
N GLU A 374 7.42 10.77 44.18
CA GLU A 374 8.41 9.94 43.47
C GLU A 374 8.11 8.44 43.64
N ILE A 375 8.65 7.63 42.73
CA ILE A 375 8.60 6.16 42.73
C ILE A 375 9.69 5.60 41.82
N SER A 376 10.27 4.44 42.12
CA SER A 376 11.16 3.72 41.20
C SER A 376 10.38 3.18 39.98
N PHE A 377 11.06 2.82 38.88
CA PHE A 377 10.37 2.10 37.82
C PHE A 377 9.92 0.71 38.29
N VAL A 378 10.73 -0.03 39.06
CA VAL A 378 10.36 -1.35 39.62
C VAL A 378 9.05 -1.28 40.40
N ASP A 379 8.95 -0.39 41.38
CA ASP A 379 7.76 -0.24 42.23
C ASP A 379 6.56 0.22 41.40
N TYR A 380 6.76 1.15 40.46
CA TYR A 380 5.69 1.58 39.57
C TYR A 380 5.14 0.42 38.72
N TYR A 381 6.01 -0.41 38.13
CA TYR A 381 5.59 -1.54 37.32
C TYR A 381 4.92 -2.65 38.14
N LYS A 382 5.39 -2.90 39.36
CA LYS A 382 4.79 -3.84 40.30
C LYS A 382 3.42 -3.34 40.79
N MET A 383 3.32 -2.11 41.29
CA MET A 383 2.06 -1.53 41.79
C MET A 383 1.01 -1.27 40.70
N GLN A 384 1.40 -0.72 39.54
CA GLN A 384 0.44 -0.27 38.52
C GLN A 384 0.01 -1.39 37.56
N TYR A 385 0.85 -2.41 37.36
CA TYR A 385 0.64 -3.43 36.34
C TYR A 385 0.87 -4.88 36.81
N ASN A 386 1.23 -5.10 38.07
CA ASN A 386 1.63 -6.40 38.61
C ASN A 386 2.66 -7.10 37.70
N GLN A 387 3.70 -6.36 37.32
CA GLN A 387 4.85 -6.86 36.57
C GLN A 387 6.08 -6.78 37.46
N GLU A 388 6.81 -7.88 37.56
CA GLU A 388 8.13 -7.90 38.17
C GLU A 388 9.19 -7.71 37.07
N ILE A 389 10.27 -7.00 37.41
CA ILE A 389 11.42 -6.76 36.54
C ILE A 389 12.56 -7.63 37.09
N THR A 390 13.16 -8.45 36.24
CA THR A 390 14.17 -9.44 36.67
C THR A 390 15.60 -8.94 36.50
N ASP A 391 15.86 -8.04 35.55
CA ASP A 391 17.17 -7.43 35.34
C ASP A 391 17.19 -5.96 35.78
N LEU A 392 17.82 -5.69 36.93
CA LEU A 392 17.95 -4.33 37.49
C LEU A 392 19.10 -3.52 36.87
N ASN A 393 19.92 -4.12 36.00
CA ASN A 393 21.03 -3.44 35.31
C ASN A 393 20.71 -3.08 33.86
N GLN A 394 19.51 -3.43 33.36
CA GLN A 394 19.12 -3.09 31.99
C GLN A 394 18.98 -1.56 31.81
N PRO A 395 19.42 -0.98 30.68
CA PRO A 395 19.18 0.42 30.35
C PRO A 395 17.69 0.67 30.04
N VAL A 396 17.26 1.92 29.91
CA VAL A 396 15.86 2.27 29.64
C VAL A 396 15.64 2.89 28.26
N LEU A 397 14.51 2.56 27.63
CA LEU A 397 14.15 3.07 26.29
C LEU A 397 13.38 4.39 26.42
N VAL A 398 13.78 5.41 25.67
CA VAL A 398 13.13 6.72 25.68
C VAL A 398 12.22 6.86 24.45
N SER A 399 10.95 7.22 24.67
CA SER A 399 9.99 7.54 23.61
C SER A 399 9.49 8.97 23.74
N GLN A 400 9.73 9.80 22.72
CA GLN A 400 9.40 11.22 22.74
C GLN A 400 7.98 11.45 22.18
N PRO A 401 7.01 11.90 22.98
CA PRO A 401 5.67 12.20 22.47
C PRO A 401 5.74 13.38 21.49
N LYS A 402 5.32 13.15 20.24
CA LYS A 402 5.26 14.21 19.21
C LYS A 402 4.50 15.44 19.73
N ARG A 403 5.12 16.62 19.59
CA ARG A 403 4.53 17.94 19.89
C ARG A 403 3.08 18.01 19.38
N ARG A 404 2.13 18.16 20.32
CA ARG A 404 0.76 18.58 20.01
C ARG A 404 0.71 20.11 20.06
N ARG A 405 0.07 20.75 19.07
CA ARG A 405 -0.25 22.18 19.17
C ARG A 405 -1.30 22.36 20.28
N GLY A 406 -1.07 23.29 21.21
CA GLY A 406 -2.11 23.78 22.15
C GLY A 406 -2.35 22.98 23.44
N LEU A 407 -1.50 22.04 23.83
CA LEU A 407 -1.48 21.50 25.20
C LEU A 407 -0.04 21.43 25.73
N GLY A 408 0.12 21.61 27.05
CA GLY A 408 1.40 21.51 27.74
C GLY A 408 2.10 20.16 27.49
N MET A 409 3.43 20.19 27.48
CA MET A 409 4.26 19.04 27.11
C MET A 409 4.07 17.87 28.10
N PRO A 410 3.54 16.71 27.68
CA PRO A 410 3.83 15.47 28.40
C PRO A 410 5.33 15.18 28.26
N GLY A 411 5.98 14.79 29.36
CA GLY A 411 7.40 14.40 29.35
C GLY A 411 7.66 13.15 28.49
N PRO A 412 8.95 12.81 28.25
CA PRO A 412 9.32 11.57 27.58
C PRO A 412 8.73 10.36 28.32
N ALA A 413 8.26 9.37 27.56
CA ALA A 413 7.85 8.09 28.11
C ALA A 413 9.06 7.17 28.18
N VAL A 414 9.50 6.86 29.40
CA VAL A 414 10.55 5.88 29.70
C VAL A 414 9.95 4.48 29.78
N LEU A 415 10.63 3.48 29.23
CA LEU A 415 10.12 2.10 29.08
C LEU A 415 11.22 1.07 29.34
N ILE A 416 10.87 -0.02 30.01
CA ILE A 416 11.80 -1.10 30.38
C ILE A 416 11.93 -2.11 29.20
N PRO A 417 13.13 -2.41 28.69
CA PRO A 417 13.35 -3.36 27.58
C PRO A 417 12.72 -4.74 27.77
N GLU A 418 12.80 -5.30 28.98
CA GLU A 418 12.21 -6.59 29.37
C GLU A 418 10.67 -6.61 29.20
N LEU A 419 10.02 -5.47 29.40
CA LEU A 419 8.57 -5.32 29.31
C LEU A 419 8.09 -4.93 27.89
N CYS A 420 9.00 -4.94 26.91
CA CYS A 420 8.75 -4.55 25.52
C CYS A 420 9.02 -5.68 24.53
N TYR A 421 8.07 -5.97 23.63
CA TYR A 421 8.29 -6.80 22.45
C TYR A 421 8.69 -5.96 21.23
N LEU A 422 9.61 -6.47 20.42
CA LEU A 422 9.93 -5.91 19.11
C LEU A 422 8.80 -6.23 18.12
N THR A 423 8.25 -5.20 17.45
CA THR A 423 7.17 -5.39 16.47
C THR A 423 7.67 -5.36 15.03
N GLY A 424 7.02 -6.14 14.17
CA GLY A 424 7.33 -6.16 12.75
C GLY A 424 8.68 -6.80 12.38
N LEU A 425 8.86 -6.91 11.07
CA LEU A 425 10.02 -7.52 10.42
C LEU A 425 11.12 -6.47 10.18
N THR A 426 12.38 -6.84 10.41
CA THR A 426 13.53 -6.09 9.89
C THR A 426 13.62 -6.20 8.37
N ASP A 427 14.33 -5.30 7.70
CA ASP A 427 14.56 -5.43 6.25
C ASP A 427 15.35 -6.69 5.89
N LYS A 428 16.21 -7.18 6.80
CA LYS A 428 16.85 -8.51 6.69
C LYS A 428 15.79 -9.61 6.59
N MET A 429 14.81 -9.63 7.50
CA MET A 429 13.69 -10.59 7.49
C MET A 429 12.78 -10.43 6.26
N ARG A 430 12.50 -9.20 5.83
CA ARG A 430 11.73 -8.90 4.60
C ARG A 430 12.44 -9.40 3.34
N SER A 431 13.78 -9.39 3.34
CA SER A 431 14.61 -9.88 2.24
C SER A 431 14.80 -11.41 2.22
N ASP A 432 14.51 -12.10 3.32
CA ASP A 432 14.62 -13.55 3.41
C ASP A 432 13.37 -14.24 2.85
N PHE A 433 13.57 -15.00 1.77
CA PHE A 433 12.49 -15.71 1.09
C PHE A 433 11.82 -16.78 1.96
N ASN A 434 12.54 -17.43 2.87
CA ASN A 434 12.00 -18.49 3.72
C ASN A 434 11.12 -17.88 4.82
N VAL A 435 11.61 -16.84 5.50
CA VAL A 435 10.82 -16.06 6.47
C VAL A 435 9.52 -15.60 5.83
N MET A 436 9.60 -14.94 4.67
CA MET A 436 8.43 -14.40 3.97
C MET A 436 7.52 -15.46 3.33
N LYS A 437 8.02 -16.68 3.06
CA LYS A 437 7.24 -17.82 2.59
C LYS A 437 6.42 -18.42 3.71
N ASP A 438 7.04 -18.76 4.83
CA ASP A 438 6.37 -19.47 5.93
C ASP A 438 5.35 -18.53 6.59
N LEU A 439 5.72 -17.26 6.75
CA LEU A 439 4.83 -16.18 7.19
C LEU A 439 3.67 -15.89 6.22
N ALA A 440 3.84 -16.16 4.92
CA ALA A 440 2.77 -16.03 3.94
C ALA A 440 1.70 -17.13 4.05
N VAL A 441 2.02 -18.31 4.61
CA VAL A 441 1.05 -19.42 4.81
C VAL A 441 -0.11 -18.96 5.70
N HIS A 442 0.20 -18.22 6.76
CA HIS A 442 -0.80 -17.72 7.72
C HIS A 442 -1.45 -16.40 7.28
N THR A 443 -0.71 -15.53 6.59
CA THR A 443 -1.20 -14.17 6.26
C THR A 443 -1.93 -14.05 4.92
N ARG A 444 -1.67 -14.92 3.93
CA ARG A 444 -2.26 -14.85 2.58
C ARG A 444 -3.50 -15.74 2.39
N LEU A 445 -4.50 -15.52 3.24
CA LEU A 445 -5.78 -16.24 3.19
C LEU A 445 -6.44 -16.18 1.80
N THR A 446 -6.93 -17.33 1.29
CA THR A 446 -7.78 -17.42 0.09
C THR A 446 -9.15 -16.74 0.32
N PRO A 447 -9.97 -16.49 -0.72
CA PRO A 447 -11.35 -16.00 -0.56
C PRO A 447 -12.19 -16.78 0.47
N GLU A 448 -12.17 -18.11 0.42
CA GLU A 448 -12.95 -18.99 1.31
C GLU A 448 -12.40 -18.97 2.74
N GLN A 449 -11.07 -18.95 2.90
CA GLN A 449 -10.43 -18.80 4.21
C GLN A 449 -10.76 -17.43 4.81
N ARG A 450 -10.65 -16.35 4.03
CA ARG A 450 -10.94 -14.99 4.49
C ARG A 450 -12.40 -14.81 4.85
N GLN A 451 -13.34 -15.36 4.07
CA GLN A 451 -14.76 -15.44 4.45
C GLN A 451 -14.92 -16.11 5.82
N ARG A 452 -14.29 -17.28 6.03
CA ARG A 452 -14.41 -18.04 7.27
C ARG A 452 -13.90 -17.26 8.48
N GLU A 453 -12.69 -16.69 8.41
CA GLU A 453 -12.14 -15.92 9.53
C GLU A 453 -12.94 -14.65 9.81
N VAL A 454 -13.45 -13.97 8.78
CA VAL A 454 -14.36 -12.82 8.92
C VAL A 454 -15.70 -13.23 9.53
N GLY A 455 -16.25 -14.39 9.14
CA GLY A 455 -17.47 -14.96 9.69
C GLY A 455 -17.35 -15.30 11.18
N ARG A 456 -16.20 -15.83 11.62
CA ARG A 456 -15.97 -16.13 13.05
C ARG A 456 -16.18 -14.93 13.96
N LEU A 457 -15.85 -13.71 13.53
CA LEU A 457 -16.11 -12.50 14.34
C LEU A 457 -17.61 -12.35 14.65
N ILE A 458 -18.47 -12.59 13.66
CA ILE A 458 -19.93 -12.55 13.81
C ILE A 458 -20.44 -13.78 14.57
N ASP A 459 -19.86 -14.96 14.36
CA ASP A 459 -20.17 -16.15 15.18
C ASP A 459 -19.90 -15.90 16.67
N TYR A 460 -18.77 -15.27 17.02
CA TYR A 460 -18.46 -14.92 18.41
C TYR A 460 -19.42 -13.85 18.94
N ILE A 461 -19.74 -12.81 18.15
CA ILE A 461 -20.71 -11.78 18.52
C ILE A 461 -22.11 -12.37 18.81
N HIS A 462 -22.53 -13.39 18.07
CA HIS A 462 -23.81 -14.09 18.29
C HIS A 462 -23.78 -15.11 19.43
N LYS A 463 -22.61 -15.56 19.89
CA LYS A 463 -22.46 -16.57 20.95
C LYS A 463 -22.15 -16.00 22.34
N ASP A 464 -21.66 -14.77 22.44
CA ASP A 464 -21.39 -14.10 23.71
C ASP A 464 -22.65 -13.39 24.22
N ASP A 465 -23.25 -13.90 25.30
CA ASP A 465 -24.46 -13.34 25.90
C ASP A 465 -24.31 -11.89 26.39
N ASN A 466 -23.10 -11.47 26.77
CA ASN A 466 -22.84 -10.09 27.20
C ASN A 466 -22.82 -9.15 26.00
N VAL A 467 -22.22 -9.58 24.89
CA VAL A 467 -22.27 -8.86 23.60
C VAL A 467 -23.70 -8.78 23.07
N GLN A 468 -24.43 -9.90 23.09
CA GLN A 468 -25.83 -9.94 22.66
C GLN A 468 -26.72 -9.08 23.56
N LYS A 469 -26.45 -9.02 24.87
CA LYS A 469 -27.14 -8.10 25.78
C LYS A 469 -26.87 -6.63 25.45
N GLU A 470 -25.61 -6.22 25.33
CA GLU A 470 -25.25 -4.84 24.93
C GLU A 470 -25.94 -4.45 23.60
N LEU A 471 -25.92 -5.34 22.60
CA LEU A 471 -26.61 -5.11 21.32
C LEU A 471 -28.13 -4.98 21.47
N ARG A 472 -28.78 -5.88 22.21
CA ARG A 472 -30.23 -5.84 22.46
C ARG A 472 -30.65 -4.59 23.23
N ASP A 473 -29.88 -4.18 24.23
CA ASP A 473 -30.15 -3.02 25.09
C ASP A 473 -30.05 -1.71 24.27
N TRP A 474 -29.12 -1.62 23.31
CA TRP A 474 -29.07 -0.54 22.32
C TRP A 474 -30.06 -0.69 21.16
N GLY A 475 -30.76 -1.83 21.02
CA GLY A 475 -31.72 -2.09 19.96
C GLY A 475 -31.09 -2.33 18.58
N LEU A 476 -29.91 -2.95 18.54
CA LEU A 476 -29.09 -3.22 17.35
C LEU A 476 -28.85 -4.72 17.15
N SER A 477 -28.61 -5.11 15.90
CA SER A 477 -28.26 -6.48 15.50
C SER A 477 -27.39 -6.50 14.24
N PHE A 478 -26.67 -7.60 14.00
CA PHE A 478 -25.90 -7.81 12.77
C PHE A 478 -26.45 -9.00 11.98
N ASP A 479 -26.51 -8.89 10.66
CA ASP A 479 -26.80 -10.03 9.79
C ASP A 479 -25.71 -11.11 9.97
N SER A 480 -26.10 -12.39 10.11
CA SER A 480 -25.15 -13.50 10.20
C SER A 480 -24.41 -13.81 8.88
N ASN A 481 -24.91 -13.32 7.75
CA ASN A 481 -24.40 -13.62 6.41
C ASN A 481 -23.68 -12.43 5.79
N LEU A 482 -22.65 -12.72 4.97
CA LEU A 482 -22.00 -11.71 4.14
C LEU A 482 -22.98 -11.10 3.12
N LEU A 483 -22.97 -9.77 3.01
CA LEU A 483 -23.67 -9.04 1.96
C LEU A 483 -23.34 -9.64 0.60
N SER A 484 -24.38 -10.00 -0.15
CA SER A 484 -24.28 -10.62 -1.46
C SER A 484 -25.15 -9.90 -2.49
N PHE A 485 -24.52 -9.41 -3.55
CA PHE A 485 -25.09 -8.49 -4.53
C PHE A 485 -24.57 -8.81 -5.94
N THR A 486 -24.93 -8.01 -6.93
CA THR A 486 -24.50 -8.20 -8.33
C THR A 486 -23.60 -7.04 -8.77
N GLY A 487 -22.38 -7.36 -9.18
CA GLY A 487 -21.46 -6.43 -9.85
C GLY A 487 -21.42 -6.68 -11.36
N ARG A 488 -20.49 -6.03 -12.07
CA ARG A 488 -20.27 -6.22 -13.51
C ARG A 488 -18.82 -6.59 -13.81
N VAL A 489 -18.56 -7.31 -14.90
CA VAL A 489 -17.21 -7.56 -15.44
C VAL A 489 -17.14 -6.95 -16.82
N VAL A 490 -16.32 -5.91 -17.02
CA VAL A 490 -16.10 -5.35 -18.35
C VAL A 490 -15.26 -6.29 -19.22
N GLN A 491 -15.45 -6.19 -20.53
CA GLN A 491 -14.70 -6.94 -21.52
C GLN A 491 -13.19 -6.70 -21.36
N ALA A 492 -12.39 -7.75 -21.60
CA ALA A 492 -10.94 -7.62 -21.69
C ALA A 492 -10.55 -6.77 -22.90
N GLU A 493 -9.47 -6.00 -22.76
CA GLU A 493 -9.02 -5.08 -23.81
C GLU A 493 -8.16 -5.80 -24.85
N LYS A 494 -8.16 -5.29 -26.09
CA LYS A 494 -7.21 -5.74 -27.10
C LYS A 494 -5.90 -4.98 -26.96
N ILE A 495 -4.78 -5.70 -27.08
CA ILE A 495 -3.43 -5.11 -27.03
C ILE A 495 -2.98 -4.86 -28.47
N HIS A 496 -2.63 -3.63 -28.76
CA HIS A 496 -2.14 -3.18 -30.06
C HIS A 496 -0.63 -2.99 -29.99
N GLN A 497 0.08 -3.52 -30.98
CA GLN A 497 1.50 -3.28 -31.27
C GLN A 497 1.66 -2.91 -32.75
N ALA A 498 2.88 -2.67 -33.24
CA ALA A 498 3.05 -2.30 -34.65
C ALA A 498 2.56 -3.43 -35.58
N GLY A 499 1.59 -3.12 -36.44
CA GLY A 499 0.98 -4.05 -37.39
C GLY A 499 0.22 -5.25 -36.78
N LYS A 500 0.07 -5.34 -35.46
CA LYS A 500 -0.48 -6.54 -34.78
C LYS A 500 -1.43 -6.16 -33.65
N VAL A 501 -2.58 -6.80 -33.61
CA VAL A 501 -3.55 -6.73 -32.50
C VAL A 501 -3.75 -8.14 -31.95
N PHE A 502 -3.82 -8.30 -30.64
CA PHE A 502 -4.10 -9.59 -30.00
C PHE A 502 -4.88 -9.46 -28.70
N ASP A 503 -5.69 -10.48 -28.43
CA ASP A 503 -6.36 -10.71 -27.15
C ASP A 503 -5.39 -11.40 -26.16
N TYR A 504 -5.66 -11.27 -24.86
CA TYR A 504 -4.93 -11.96 -23.78
C TYR A 504 -5.91 -12.74 -22.89
N ASN A 505 -5.41 -13.70 -22.09
CA ASN A 505 -6.28 -14.47 -21.20
C ASN A 505 -6.78 -13.60 -20.02
N PRO A 506 -8.09 -13.31 -19.89
CA PRO A 506 -8.59 -12.37 -18.88
C PRO A 506 -8.38 -12.85 -17.43
N GLN A 507 -8.32 -14.16 -17.19
CA GLN A 507 -8.10 -14.71 -15.83
C GLN A 507 -6.67 -14.50 -15.34
N PHE A 508 -5.69 -14.44 -16.26
CA PHE A 508 -4.28 -14.22 -15.92
C PHE A 508 -3.84 -12.77 -16.03
N ALA A 509 -4.52 -11.96 -16.84
CA ALA A 509 -4.21 -10.53 -17.05
C ALA A 509 -2.72 -10.27 -17.38
N ASP A 510 -2.12 -11.15 -18.18
CA ASP A 510 -0.73 -11.12 -18.63
C ASP A 510 -0.69 -11.44 -20.14
N TRP A 511 0.18 -10.75 -20.86
CA TRP A 511 0.47 -10.93 -22.27
C TRP A 511 1.99 -11.11 -22.53
N SER A 512 2.71 -11.71 -21.57
CA SER A 512 4.17 -11.96 -21.62
C SER A 512 4.58 -12.97 -22.71
N LYS A 513 3.64 -13.66 -23.38
CA LYS A 513 3.95 -14.60 -24.48
C LYS A 513 3.68 -13.96 -25.83
N GLU A 514 2.61 -13.18 -25.91
CA GLU A 514 1.96 -12.66 -27.11
C GLU A 514 2.76 -11.48 -27.71
N THR A 515 3.47 -10.75 -26.82
CA THR A 515 4.48 -9.72 -27.12
C THR A 515 5.83 -10.25 -27.61
N ARG A 516 6.09 -11.56 -27.57
CA ARG A 516 7.36 -12.12 -28.08
C ARG A 516 7.29 -12.27 -29.60
N GLY A 517 8.23 -11.64 -30.30
CA GLY A 517 8.30 -11.65 -31.76
C GLY A 517 7.30 -10.71 -32.44
N ALA A 518 6.90 -9.63 -31.76
CA ALA A 518 6.07 -8.58 -32.34
C ALA A 518 6.82 -7.22 -32.28
N PRO A 519 6.82 -6.43 -33.37
CA PRO A 519 7.47 -5.13 -33.39
C PRO A 519 6.73 -4.11 -32.52
N LEU A 520 7.48 -3.15 -31.96
CA LEU A 520 6.98 -2.15 -31.03
C LEU A 520 6.38 -0.94 -31.77
N ILE A 521 5.40 -0.25 -31.18
CA ILE A 521 4.72 0.91 -31.78
C ILE A 521 5.70 2.01 -32.21
N SER A 522 6.68 2.32 -31.35
CA SER A 522 7.78 3.21 -31.69
C SER A 522 9.09 2.64 -31.13
N VAL A 523 10.01 2.35 -32.04
CA VAL A 523 11.36 1.90 -31.71
C VAL A 523 12.33 3.09 -31.70
N LYS A 524 13.34 3.02 -30.84
CA LYS A 524 14.50 3.91 -30.86
C LYS A 524 15.72 3.07 -31.25
N PRO A 525 16.46 3.44 -32.31
CA PRO A 525 17.70 2.77 -32.64
C PRO A 525 18.73 3.00 -31.52
N LEU A 526 19.68 2.08 -31.39
CA LEU A 526 20.66 2.05 -30.32
C LEU A 526 22.06 1.87 -30.90
N ASP A 527 22.58 2.98 -31.41
CA ASP A 527 23.80 3.10 -32.21
C ASP A 527 25.03 3.40 -31.37
N ASN A 528 24.98 4.44 -30.52
CA ASN A 528 26.02 4.77 -29.55
C ASN A 528 25.51 4.54 -28.12
N TRP A 529 26.01 3.47 -27.49
CA TRP A 529 25.68 3.12 -26.12
C TRP A 529 26.82 2.43 -25.39
N LEU A 530 26.92 2.70 -24.09
CA LEU A 530 27.97 2.18 -23.23
C LEU A 530 27.46 0.97 -22.43
N LEU A 531 28.29 -0.05 -22.26
CA LEU A 531 28.10 -1.11 -21.27
C LEU A 531 29.26 -1.15 -20.30
N ILE A 532 29.05 -0.60 -19.10
CA ILE A 532 30.04 -0.53 -18.04
C ILE A 532 29.91 -1.77 -17.14
N TYR A 533 31.00 -2.52 -16.98
CA TYR A 533 31.02 -3.78 -16.23
C TYR A 533 32.32 -3.91 -15.41
N THR A 534 32.28 -4.66 -14.31
CA THR A 534 33.52 -5.01 -13.57
C THR A 534 34.18 -6.24 -14.19
N ARG A 535 35.51 -6.34 -14.22
CA ARG A 535 36.27 -7.50 -14.76
C ARG A 535 35.63 -8.87 -14.49
N ARG A 536 35.29 -9.15 -13.22
CA ARG A 536 34.62 -10.38 -12.75
C ARG A 536 33.20 -10.66 -13.31
N ASN A 537 32.61 -9.71 -14.01
CA ASN A 537 31.29 -9.79 -14.64
C ASN A 537 31.38 -9.86 -16.19
N TYR A 538 32.57 -9.96 -16.79
CA TYR A 538 32.77 -9.92 -18.25
C TYR A 538 31.89 -10.93 -19.01
N ASP A 539 31.81 -12.18 -18.55
CA ASP A 539 30.98 -13.21 -19.18
C ASP A 539 29.49 -12.89 -19.08
N ALA A 540 29.06 -12.28 -17.97
CA ALA A 540 27.68 -11.81 -17.78
C ALA A 540 27.37 -10.59 -18.65
N ALA A 541 28.35 -9.71 -18.91
CA ALA A 541 28.22 -8.59 -19.84
C ALA A 541 28.07 -9.07 -21.29
N ASN A 542 28.95 -9.98 -21.74
CA ASN A 542 28.83 -10.63 -23.05
C ASN A 542 27.51 -11.41 -23.17
N THR A 543 27.12 -12.16 -22.14
CA THR A 543 25.83 -12.87 -22.09
C THR A 543 24.65 -11.92 -22.25
N LEU A 544 24.68 -10.73 -21.63
CA LEU A 544 23.64 -9.71 -21.81
C LEU A 544 23.62 -9.19 -23.25
N VAL A 545 24.76 -8.76 -23.79
CA VAL A 545 24.87 -8.23 -25.17
C VAL A 545 24.39 -9.25 -26.19
N GLN A 546 24.86 -10.50 -26.12
CA GLN A 546 24.45 -11.57 -27.02
C GLN A 546 22.95 -11.90 -26.94
N ASN A 547 22.31 -11.76 -25.78
CA ASN A 547 20.87 -11.98 -25.65
C ASN A 547 20.05 -10.77 -26.07
N LEU A 548 20.54 -9.54 -25.87
CA LEU A 548 19.93 -8.33 -26.43
C LEU A 548 19.91 -8.40 -27.97
N PHE A 549 21.05 -8.70 -28.62
CA PHE A 549 21.14 -8.89 -30.07
C PHE A 549 20.19 -9.96 -30.63
N LYS A 550 19.80 -10.97 -29.82
CA LYS A 550 18.86 -12.02 -30.23
C LYS A 550 17.39 -11.63 -30.08
N VAL A 551 17.06 -10.59 -29.30
CA VAL A 551 15.67 -10.19 -29.03
C VAL A 551 15.29 -8.83 -29.62
N THR A 552 16.25 -7.92 -29.83
CA THR A 552 15.99 -6.58 -30.39
C THR A 552 15.50 -6.59 -31.85
N PRO A 553 15.98 -7.44 -32.79
CA PRO A 553 15.52 -7.41 -34.18
C PRO A 553 14.02 -7.75 -34.30
N ALA A 554 13.56 -8.72 -33.52
CA ALA A 554 12.15 -9.14 -33.49
C ALA A 554 11.21 -8.15 -32.77
N MET A 555 11.77 -7.09 -32.17
CA MET A 555 11.06 -5.91 -31.67
C MET A 555 11.07 -4.74 -32.67
N GLY A 556 11.83 -4.85 -33.77
CA GLY A 556 12.14 -3.74 -34.68
C GLY A 556 13.27 -2.81 -34.18
N ILE A 557 13.91 -3.12 -33.06
CA ILE A 557 14.99 -2.30 -32.51
C ILE A 557 16.30 -2.63 -33.24
N GLN A 558 16.76 -1.69 -34.07
CA GLN A 558 18.13 -1.69 -34.58
C GLN A 558 19.09 -1.36 -33.43
N MET A 559 20.17 -2.15 -33.29
CA MET A 559 21.12 -2.02 -32.18
C MET A 559 22.52 -2.36 -32.67
N ASN A 560 23.46 -1.43 -32.51
CA ASN A 560 24.88 -1.65 -32.81
C ASN A 560 25.62 -2.22 -31.59
N LYS A 561 26.88 -2.59 -31.78
CA LYS A 561 27.70 -3.22 -30.73
C LYS A 561 28.01 -2.22 -29.61
N ALA A 562 27.66 -2.58 -28.37
CA ALA A 562 27.96 -1.78 -27.18
C ALA A 562 29.45 -1.42 -27.08
N ILE A 563 29.74 -0.19 -26.68
CA ILE A 563 31.07 0.21 -26.23
C ILE A 563 31.24 -0.36 -24.81
N MET A 564 31.89 -1.51 -24.71
CA MET A 564 32.12 -2.23 -23.45
C MET A 564 33.30 -1.62 -22.69
N ILE A 565 33.08 -1.23 -21.44
CA ILE A 565 34.08 -0.56 -20.60
C ILE A 565 34.26 -1.32 -19.27
N GLU A 566 35.48 -1.76 -19.00
CA GLU A 566 35.85 -2.35 -17.71
C GLU A 566 36.03 -1.27 -16.63
N VAL A 567 35.57 -1.54 -15.41
CA VAL A 567 35.71 -0.63 -14.25
C VAL A 567 35.95 -1.39 -12.95
N ASP A 568 36.62 -0.77 -11.99
CA ASP A 568 36.64 -1.27 -10.60
C ASP A 568 35.24 -1.29 -9.99
N ASP A 569 34.97 -2.19 -9.05
CA ASP A 569 33.68 -2.26 -8.35
C ASP A 569 33.48 -1.16 -7.27
N ARG A 570 34.11 0.01 -7.47
CA ARG A 570 34.16 1.21 -6.61
C ARG A 570 33.28 2.32 -7.18
N THR A 571 32.52 3.00 -6.33
CA THR A 571 31.53 4.02 -6.74
C THR A 571 32.17 5.19 -7.49
N GLU A 572 33.37 5.59 -7.06
CA GLU A 572 34.18 6.69 -7.62
C GLU A 572 34.85 6.30 -8.95
N ALA A 573 34.92 5.00 -9.27
CA ALA A 573 35.42 4.51 -10.55
C ALA A 573 34.29 4.51 -11.61
N TYR A 574 33.09 4.06 -11.23
CA TYR A 574 31.90 4.20 -12.08
C TYR A 574 31.67 5.69 -12.44
N LEU A 575 31.67 6.60 -11.45
CA LEU A 575 31.49 8.03 -11.72
C LEU A 575 32.55 8.61 -12.67
N ARG A 576 33.83 8.29 -12.48
CA ARG A 576 34.91 8.75 -13.39
C ARG A 576 34.75 8.22 -14.81
N VAL A 577 34.36 6.96 -15.00
CA VAL A 577 34.06 6.42 -16.33
C VAL A 577 32.88 7.16 -16.97
N LEU A 578 31.82 7.48 -16.22
CA LEU A 578 30.70 8.26 -16.73
C LEU A 578 31.11 9.67 -17.16
N GLN A 579 31.92 10.35 -16.34
CA GLN A 579 32.45 11.69 -16.65
C GLN A 579 33.38 11.71 -17.87
N GLN A 580 34.13 10.64 -18.12
CA GLN A 580 35.13 10.56 -19.21
C GLN A 580 34.61 9.95 -20.51
N LYS A 581 33.47 9.25 -20.49
CA LYS A 581 33.01 8.44 -21.63
C LYS A 581 31.56 8.68 -22.07
N VAL A 582 30.74 9.36 -21.26
CA VAL A 582 29.40 9.78 -21.71
C VAL A 582 29.51 11.10 -22.45
N THR A 583 29.11 11.08 -23.72
CA THR A 583 29.13 12.21 -24.66
C THR A 583 27.71 12.67 -24.99
N SER A 584 27.57 13.83 -25.64
CA SER A 584 26.26 14.37 -26.05
C SER A 584 25.49 13.49 -27.05
N ASP A 585 26.18 12.62 -27.78
CA ASP A 585 25.62 11.62 -28.71
C ASP A 585 25.42 10.23 -28.07
N THR A 586 25.81 10.02 -26.81
CA THR A 586 25.56 8.76 -26.09
C THR A 586 24.06 8.60 -25.81
N GLN A 587 23.39 7.67 -26.51
CA GLN A 587 21.94 7.46 -26.41
C GLN A 587 21.54 6.77 -25.09
N MET A 588 22.38 5.86 -24.59
CA MET A 588 22.13 5.12 -23.34
C MET A 588 23.41 4.63 -22.64
N VAL A 589 23.35 4.54 -21.31
CA VAL A 589 24.35 3.85 -20.49
C VAL A 589 23.73 2.63 -19.77
N VAL A 590 24.36 1.47 -19.93
CA VAL A 590 24.03 0.24 -19.20
C VAL A 590 25.13 -0.07 -18.19
N CYS A 591 24.77 -0.28 -16.92
CA CYS A 591 25.72 -0.59 -15.84
C CYS A 591 25.45 -1.98 -15.25
N LEU A 592 26.42 -2.89 -15.37
CA LEU A 592 26.34 -4.26 -14.85
C LEU A 592 26.99 -4.37 -13.47
N LEU A 593 26.18 -4.17 -12.43
CA LEU A 593 26.59 -4.14 -11.03
C LEU A 593 26.80 -5.55 -10.48
N SER A 594 27.89 -5.80 -9.76
CA SER A 594 28.14 -7.11 -9.12
C SER A 594 27.20 -7.45 -7.95
N SER A 595 26.48 -6.46 -7.40
CA SER A 595 25.58 -6.64 -6.25
C SER A 595 24.46 -5.60 -6.23
N ASN A 596 23.48 -5.76 -5.34
CA ASN A 596 22.38 -4.81 -5.12
C ASN A 596 22.77 -3.56 -4.31
N ARG A 597 24.07 -3.27 -4.16
CA ARG A 597 24.60 -2.14 -3.37
C ARG A 597 24.02 -0.80 -3.82
N LYS A 598 23.21 -0.19 -2.94
CA LYS A 598 22.45 1.02 -3.19
C LYS A 598 23.34 2.23 -3.48
N ASP A 599 24.48 2.35 -2.81
CA ASP A 599 25.43 3.47 -2.96
C ASP A 599 25.94 3.65 -4.40
N LYS A 600 26.20 2.53 -5.11
CA LYS A 600 26.58 2.57 -6.53
C LYS A 600 25.41 2.93 -7.43
N TYR A 601 24.23 2.37 -7.17
CA TYR A 601 23.01 2.67 -7.92
C TYR A 601 22.62 4.15 -7.78
N ASP A 602 22.63 4.68 -6.56
CA ASP A 602 22.30 6.07 -6.23
C ASP A 602 23.27 7.04 -6.90
N ALA A 603 24.59 6.79 -6.82
CA ALA A 603 25.60 7.64 -7.46
C ALA A 603 25.42 7.69 -8.99
N ILE A 604 25.28 6.52 -9.64
CA ILE A 604 25.08 6.41 -11.09
C ILE A 604 23.77 7.11 -11.50
N LYS A 605 22.67 6.89 -10.76
CA LYS A 605 21.36 7.50 -11.08
C LYS A 605 21.30 8.99 -10.78
N LYS A 606 21.99 9.49 -9.74
CA LYS A 606 22.06 10.92 -9.46
C LYS A 606 22.79 11.65 -10.58
N TYR A 607 23.98 11.19 -10.94
CA TYR A 607 24.78 11.78 -12.02
C TYR A 607 24.03 11.74 -13.36
N LEU A 608 23.55 10.55 -13.76
CA LEU A 608 22.90 10.36 -15.06
C LEU A 608 21.46 10.90 -15.18
N CYS A 609 20.90 11.47 -14.11
CA CYS A 609 19.59 12.12 -14.14
C CYS A 609 19.64 13.61 -13.75
N THR A 610 20.80 14.17 -13.35
CA THR A 610 20.91 15.61 -13.03
C THR A 610 22.05 16.28 -13.79
N ASP A 611 23.28 15.82 -13.60
CA ASP A 611 24.50 16.48 -14.07
C ASP A 611 24.86 16.13 -15.53
N CYS A 612 24.63 14.87 -15.93
CA CYS A 612 24.86 14.38 -17.28
C CYS A 612 23.62 13.59 -17.75
N PRO A 613 22.59 14.25 -18.29
CA PRO A 613 21.25 13.68 -18.41
C PRO A 613 21.12 12.65 -19.54
N THR A 614 21.41 11.38 -19.22
CA THR A 614 21.42 10.28 -20.19
C THR A 614 20.55 9.10 -19.71
N PRO A 615 19.65 8.56 -20.55
CA PRO A 615 18.89 7.35 -20.26
C PRO A 615 19.79 6.20 -19.76
N SER A 616 19.38 5.56 -18.66
CA SER A 616 20.27 4.61 -17.98
C SER A 616 19.59 3.35 -17.41
N GLN A 617 20.27 2.21 -17.57
CA GLN A 617 19.80 0.88 -17.20
C GLN A 617 20.81 0.19 -16.27
N CYS A 618 20.39 -0.18 -15.07
CA CYS A 618 21.22 -0.95 -14.14
C CYS A 618 20.78 -2.42 -14.14
N VAL A 619 21.74 -3.33 -14.21
CA VAL A 619 21.51 -4.79 -14.19
C VAL A 619 22.40 -5.40 -13.12
N ILE A 620 21.88 -6.29 -12.29
CA ILE A 620 22.69 -7.05 -11.31
C ILE A 620 23.20 -8.32 -12.01
N ALA A 621 24.51 -8.56 -12.01
CA ALA A 621 25.12 -9.68 -12.72
C ALA A 621 24.54 -11.06 -12.33
N ARG A 622 24.22 -11.26 -11.04
CA ARG A 622 23.56 -12.48 -10.54
C ARG A 622 22.21 -12.78 -11.22
N THR A 623 21.50 -11.76 -11.70
CA THR A 623 20.22 -11.94 -12.42
C THR A 623 20.41 -12.70 -13.75
N LEU A 624 21.60 -12.65 -14.33
CA LEU A 624 21.94 -13.32 -15.59
C LEU A 624 22.51 -14.74 -15.38
N SER A 625 22.69 -15.20 -14.14
CA SER A 625 23.39 -16.47 -13.82
C SER A 625 22.57 -17.75 -14.09
N LYS A 626 21.41 -17.66 -14.76
CA LYS A 626 20.48 -18.77 -15.00
C LYS A 626 20.12 -18.83 -16.50
N PRO A 627 20.85 -19.60 -17.33
CA PRO A 627 20.70 -19.60 -18.79
C PRO A 627 19.27 -19.74 -19.28
N GLN A 628 18.48 -20.62 -18.64
CA GLN A 628 17.06 -20.88 -18.95
C GLN A 628 16.15 -19.63 -18.87
N THR A 629 16.55 -18.60 -18.12
CA THR A 629 15.77 -17.36 -17.94
C THR A 629 16.41 -16.12 -18.58
N VAL A 630 17.68 -16.16 -19.01
CA VAL A 630 18.40 -14.98 -19.52
C VAL A 630 17.67 -14.33 -20.69
N MET A 631 17.21 -15.11 -21.68
CA MET A 631 16.54 -14.55 -22.85
C MET A 631 15.29 -13.73 -22.46
N ALA A 632 14.43 -14.26 -21.59
CA ALA A 632 13.23 -13.56 -21.13
C ALA A 632 13.55 -12.32 -20.26
N ILE A 633 14.69 -12.34 -19.55
CA ILE A 633 15.20 -11.18 -18.81
C ILE A 633 15.73 -10.11 -19.79
N ALA A 634 16.50 -10.50 -20.80
CA ALA A 634 16.99 -9.62 -21.86
C ALA A 634 15.84 -9.01 -22.67
N THR A 635 14.76 -9.77 -22.96
CA THR A 635 13.52 -9.23 -23.55
C THR A 635 12.97 -8.08 -22.71
N LYS A 636 12.82 -8.26 -21.40
CA LYS A 636 12.29 -7.21 -20.51
C LYS A 636 13.24 -6.01 -20.38
N ILE A 637 14.56 -6.25 -20.37
CA ILE A 637 15.57 -5.19 -20.38
C ILE A 637 15.49 -4.38 -21.69
N ALA A 638 15.40 -5.01 -22.86
CA ALA A 638 15.30 -4.32 -24.15
C ALA A 638 14.03 -3.44 -24.24
N LEU A 639 12.88 -3.96 -23.78
CA LEU A 639 11.63 -3.19 -23.69
C LEU A 639 11.78 -1.96 -22.77
N GLN A 640 12.41 -2.13 -21.59
CA GLN A 640 12.68 -1.06 -20.63
C GLN A 640 13.66 -0.03 -21.19
N MET A 641 14.68 -0.45 -21.95
CA MET A 641 15.65 0.43 -22.62
C MET A 641 14.94 1.28 -23.70
N ASN A 642 14.08 0.69 -24.54
CA ASN A 642 13.30 1.43 -25.54
C ASN A 642 12.43 2.52 -24.89
N CYS A 643 11.71 2.19 -23.80
CA CYS A 643 10.90 3.16 -23.05
C CYS A 643 11.71 4.36 -22.53
N LYS A 644 12.91 4.11 -22.02
CA LYS A 644 13.80 5.13 -21.45
C LYS A 644 14.37 6.10 -22.49
N MET A 645 14.37 5.70 -23.76
CA MET A 645 14.71 6.54 -24.91
C MET A 645 13.48 7.22 -25.55
N GLY A 646 12.28 7.06 -24.95
CA GLY A 646 11.03 7.63 -25.47
C GLY A 646 10.38 6.79 -26.57
N GLY A 647 10.66 5.49 -26.64
CA GLY A 647 9.96 4.52 -27.48
C GLY A 647 8.67 4.00 -26.84
N GLU A 648 7.79 3.44 -27.67
CA GLU A 648 6.40 3.09 -27.34
C GLU A 648 6.18 1.58 -27.58
N LEU A 649 5.72 0.83 -26.57
CA LEU A 649 5.69 -0.65 -26.67
C LEU A 649 4.39 -1.22 -27.23
N TRP A 650 3.27 -0.79 -26.64
CA TRP A 650 1.91 -1.25 -26.94
C TRP A 650 0.88 -0.16 -26.56
N SER A 651 -0.37 -0.35 -26.96
CA SER A 651 -1.51 0.49 -26.55
C SER A 651 -2.79 -0.33 -26.45
N VAL A 652 -3.84 0.29 -25.90
CA VAL A 652 -5.24 -0.18 -26.00
C VAL A 652 -6.07 0.92 -26.66
N GLU A 653 -7.16 0.56 -27.34
CA GLU A 653 -8.01 1.54 -28.02
C GLU A 653 -8.72 2.48 -27.02
N ILE A 654 -8.52 3.79 -27.13
CA ILE A 654 -9.20 4.80 -26.31
C ILE A 654 -9.83 5.86 -27.23
N PRO A 655 -11.16 5.87 -27.43
CA PRO A 655 -11.82 6.72 -28.44
C PRO A 655 -12.03 8.18 -28.00
N LEU A 656 -11.60 8.56 -26.80
CA LEU A 656 -11.69 9.94 -26.32
C LEU A 656 -10.63 10.81 -27.01
N LYS A 657 -11.05 11.65 -27.96
CA LYS A 657 -10.14 12.55 -28.69
C LYS A 657 -9.62 13.69 -27.80
N GLN A 658 -8.39 14.13 -28.05
CA GLN A 658 -7.75 15.32 -27.45
C GLN A 658 -7.73 15.36 -25.91
N VAL A 659 -7.66 14.19 -25.25
CA VAL A 659 -7.62 14.10 -23.79
C VAL A 659 -6.19 13.92 -23.27
N MET A 660 -5.81 14.72 -22.28
CA MET A 660 -4.62 14.53 -21.47
C MET A 660 -4.99 13.75 -20.20
N ILE A 661 -4.31 12.65 -19.94
CA ILE A 661 -4.41 11.90 -18.68
C ILE A 661 -3.21 12.25 -17.80
N VAL A 662 -3.47 12.63 -16.55
CA VAL A 662 -2.46 13.00 -15.55
C VAL A 662 -2.46 12.00 -14.39
N GLY A 663 -1.28 11.69 -13.87
CA GLY A 663 -1.06 10.89 -12.67
C GLY A 663 -0.22 11.64 -11.65
N ILE A 664 -0.62 11.59 -10.39
CA ILE A 664 0.05 12.22 -9.27
C ILE A 664 0.16 11.21 -8.11
N ASP A 665 1.35 11.07 -7.53
CA ASP A 665 1.59 10.27 -6.32
C ASP A 665 2.69 10.93 -5.47
N CYS A 666 2.67 10.69 -4.16
CA CYS A 666 3.65 11.26 -3.22
C CYS A 666 4.51 10.19 -2.55
N TYR A 667 5.80 10.51 -2.40
CA TYR A 667 6.77 9.69 -1.71
C TYR A 667 7.28 10.38 -0.43
N HIS A 668 7.33 9.62 0.67
CA HIS A 668 7.77 10.10 1.98
C HIS A 668 8.76 9.11 2.62
N ASP A 669 9.95 9.60 2.98
CA ASP A 669 10.91 8.89 3.84
C ASP A 669 10.91 9.57 5.23
N THR A 670 9.84 9.32 5.99
CA THR A 670 9.64 9.99 7.29
C THR A 670 10.64 9.55 8.35
N THR A 671 11.25 8.37 8.17
CA THR A 671 12.23 7.76 9.09
C THR A 671 13.61 8.38 8.92
N ALA A 672 14.13 8.50 7.68
CA ALA A 672 15.42 9.15 7.42
C ALA A 672 15.37 10.69 7.45
N GLY A 673 14.24 11.27 7.84
CA GLY A 673 14.10 12.73 8.05
C GLY A 673 13.98 13.57 6.78
N ARG A 674 13.84 12.94 5.60
CA ARG A 674 13.96 13.60 4.30
C ARG A 674 12.70 14.39 3.90
N ARG A 675 12.88 15.32 2.95
CA ARG A 675 11.80 16.01 2.22
C ARG A 675 10.89 15.00 1.52
N SER A 676 9.61 15.36 1.39
CA SER A 676 8.66 14.59 0.57
C SER A 676 8.82 14.95 -0.90
N ILE A 677 8.39 14.07 -1.80
CA ILE A 677 8.45 14.33 -3.25
C ILE A 677 7.13 13.93 -3.91
N ALA A 678 6.48 14.87 -4.61
CA ALA A 678 5.41 14.54 -5.55
C ALA A 678 6.02 14.12 -6.89
N GLY A 679 5.51 13.05 -7.48
CA GLY A 679 5.69 12.76 -8.90
C GLY A 679 4.45 13.23 -9.66
N PHE A 680 4.65 13.93 -10.77
CA PHE A 680 3.62 14.35 -11.71
C PHE A 680 3.95 13.78 -13.10
N VAL A 681 3.00 13.09 -13.72
CA VAL A 681 3.16 12.48 -15.05
C VAL A 681 1.93 12.76 -15.90
N ALA A 682 2.10 13.14 -17.17
CA ALA A 682 1.00 13.49 -18.07
C ALA A 682 1.18 12.87 -19.47
N SER A 683 0.13 12.31 -20.06
CA SER A 683 0.18 11.75 -21.42
C SER A 683 0.34 12.87 -22.45
N LEU A 684 1.19 12.67 -23.47
CA LEU A 684 1.50 13.68 -24.49
C LEU A 684 0.80 13.48 -25.84
N ASN A 685 0.13 12.34 -26.06
CA ASN A 685 -0.45 12.01 -27.36
C ASN A 685 -1.76 11.21 -27.23
N GLN A 686 -2.54 11.19 -28.33
CA GLN A 686 -3.83 10.50 -28.42
C GLN A 686 -3.80 9.01 -28.03
N GLY A 687 -2.69 8.30 -28.29
CA GLY A 687 -2.50 6.90 -27.91
C GLY A 687 -2.17 6.66 -26.44
N MET A 688 -1.89 7.72 -25.67
CA MET A 688 -1.47 7.66 -24.26
C MET A 688 -0.24 6.77 -24.03
N THR A 689 0.67 6.80 -25.00
CA THR A 689 1.91 6.01 -25.07
C THR A 689 3.14 6.84 -24.71
N ARG A 690 3.11 8.15 -24.97
CA ARG A 690 4.17 9.12 -24.61
C ARG A 690 3.79 9.88 -23.35
N TRP A 691 4.78 10.19 -22.51
CA TRP A 691 4.56 10.72 -21.16
C TRP A 691 5.55 11.84 -20.83
N PHE A 692 5.03 13.01 -20.47
CA PHE A 692 5.75 14.07 -19.78
C PHE A 692 5.84 13.75 -18.29
N SER A 693 6.92 14.16 -17.63
CA SER A 693 7.21 13.86 -16.23
C SER A 693 7.94 15.00 -15.52
N ARG A 694 7.55 15.29 -14.28
CA ARG A 694 8.21 16.25 -13.38
C ARG A 694 8.03 15.85 -11.93
N CYS A 695 8.95 16.24 -11.04
CA CYS A 695 8.78 16.07 -9.60
C CYS A 695 8.77 17.40 -8.86
N VAL A 696 8.14 17.44 -7.69
CA VAL A 696 8.11 18.61 -6.79
C VAL A 696 8.61 18.21 -5.42
N PHE A 697 9.56 18.97 -4.86
CA PHE A 697 10.06 18.78 -3.50
C PHE A 697 9.16 19.52 -2.51
N GLN A 698 8.81 18.83 -1.42
CA GLN A 698 7.85 19.27 -0.42
C GLN A 698 8.39 19.05 1.00
N ASP A 699 7.74 19.62 2.01
CA ASP A 699 8.14 19.44 3.40
C ASP A 699 7.99 18.00 3.91
N ARG A 700 8.68 17.68 5.00
CA ARG A 700 8.75 16.32 5.58
C ARG A 700 7.37 15.84 6.04
N GLY A 701 6.80 14.88 5.30
CA GLY A 701 5.46 14.33 5.55
C GLY A 701 4.30 15.18 5.00
N GLN A 702 4.57 16.21 4.20
CA GLN A 702 3.55 16.92 3.43
C GLN A 702 3.02 16.04 2.30
N GLU A 703 1.78 15.57 2.42
CA GLU A 703 1.06 14.82 1.39
C GLU A 703 0.51 15.73 0.28
N LEU A 704 -0.02 16.91 0.64
CA LEU A 704 -0.75 17.78 -0.31
C LEU A 704 0.22 18.60 -1.17
N VAL A 705 0.13 18.41 -2.49
CA VAL A 705 1.11 18.93 -3.45
C VAL A 705 0.96 20.43 -3.63
N ASP A 706 1.98 21.16 -3.20
CA ASP A 706 2.14 22.58 -3.49
C ASP A 706 3.02 22.76 -4.75
N GLY A 707 2.44 23.28 -5.84
CA GLY A 707 3.15 23.46 -7.12
C GLY A 707 2.53 22.75 -8.33
N LEU A 708 1.32 22.17 -8.21
CA LEU A 708 0.62 21.49 -9.32
C LEU A 708 0.43 22.38 -10.55
N LYS A 709 0.20 23.69 -10.35
CA LYS A 709 0.12 24.70 -11.42
C LYS A 709 1.38 24.72 -12.29
N VAL A 710 2.56 24.65 -11.69
CA VAL A 710 3.85 24.71 -12.40
C VAL A 710 4.11 23.42 -13.19
N CYS A 711 3.71 22.26 -12.65
CA CYS A 711 3.78 20.99 -13.36
C CYS A 711 2.82 20.93 -14.55
N LEU A 712 1.56 21.34 -14.36
CA LEU A 712 0.54 21.30 -15.41
C LEU A 712 0.83 22.31 -16.53
N GLN A 713 1.31 23.52 -16.21
CA GLN A 713 1.71 24.51 -17.21
C GLN A 713 2.85 23.99 -18.10
N ALA A 714 3.81 23.25 -17.54
CA ALA A 714 4.87 22.60 -18.31
C ALA A 714 4.34 21.45 -19.18
N ALA A 715 3.44 20.62 -18.65
CA ALA A 715 2.80 19.52 -19.39
C ALA A 715 1.93 20.01 -20.56
N LEU A 716 1.21 21.13 -20.39
CA LEU A 716 0.39 21.75 -21.45
C LEU A 716 1.26 22.32 -22.57
N ARG A 717 2.41 22.93 -22.25
CA ARG A 717 3.41 23.35 -23.26
C ARG A 717 3.98 22.15 -24.01
N ALA A 718 4.36 21.08 -23.31
CA ALA A 718 4.86 19.86 -23.94
C ALA A 718 3.80 19.19 -24.84
N TRP A 719 2.53 19.16 -24.40
CA TRP A 719 1.42 18.69 -25.24
C TRP A 719 1.26 19.56 -26.48
N PHE A 720 1.24 20.89 -26.35
CA PHE A 720 1.09 21.79 -27.48
C PHE A 720 2.20 21.57 -28.52
N ASN A 721 3.45 21.46 -28.08
CA ASN A 721 4.60 21.15 -28.94
C ASN A 721 4.52 19.78 -29.63
N CYS A 722 3.75 18.82 -29.10
CA CYS A 722 3.55 17.50 -29.70
C CYS A 722 2.31 17.39 -30.60
N ASN A 723 1.32 18.28 -30.48
CA ASN A 723 0.00 18.14 -31.13
C ASN A 723 -0.44 19.40 -31.91
N ASN A 724 0.28 20.53 -31.80
CA ASN A 724 -0.07 21.86 -32.34
C ASN A 724 -1.45 22.40 -31.91
N HIS A 725 -2.06 21.83 -30.88
CA HIS A 725 -3.29 22.29 -30.25
C HIS A 725 -3.28 21.95 -28.76
N MET A 726 -4.07 22.67 -27.94
CA MET A 726 -4.26 22.35 -26.52
C MET A 726 -5.20 21.14 -26.32
N PRO A 727 -5.14 20.39 -25.21
CA PRO A 727 -6.09 19.32 -24.94
C PRO A 727 -7.45 19.91 -24.57
N SER A 728 -8.55 19.35 -25.09
CA SER A 728 -9.92 19.80 -24.77
C SER A 728 -10.50 19.11 -23.52
N ARG A 729 -9.82 18.07 -23.02
CA ARG A 729 -10.15 17.38 -21.76
C ARG A 729 -8.89 17.00 -21.00
N ILE A 730 -8.93 17.08 -19.67
CA ILE A 730 -7.87 16.70 -18.75
C ILE A 730 -8.48 15.81 -17.65
N ILE A 731 -7.92 14.62 -17.43
CA ILE A 731 -8.40 13.67 -16.39
C ILE A 731 -7.23 13.35 -15.48
N VAL A 732 -7.35 13.73 -14.21
CA VAL A 732 -6.28 13.64 -13.20
C VAL A 732 -6.57 12.50 -12.24
N TYR A 733 -5.65 11.54 -12.13
CA TYR A 733 -5.67 10.48 -11.13
C TYR A 733 -4.64 10.76 -10.02
N ARG A 734 -5.10 10.92 -8.78
CA ARG A 734 -4.29 11.25 -7.60
C ARG A 734 -4.27 10.08 -6.62
N ASP A 735 -3.12 9.42 -6.50
CA ASP A 735 -2.88 8.33 -5.54
C ASP A 735 -2.43 8.90 -4.16
N GLY A 736 -2.23 8.04 -3.17
CA GLY A 736 -1.64 8.36 -1.86
C GLY A 736 -2.60 8.88 -0.78
N VAL A 737 -3.64 9.62 -1.16
CA VAL A 737 -4.44 10.45 -0.24
C VAL A 737 -5.48 9.67 0.57
N GLY A 738 -5.52 9.94 1.88
CA GLY A 738 -6.49 9.35 2.82
C GLY A 738 -7.79 10.15 2.98
N ASP A 739 -8.85 9.48 3.43
CA ASP A 739 -10.21 10.03 3.56
C ASP A 739 -10.27 11.33 4.37
N GLY A 740 -9.55 11.42 5.50
CA GLY A 740 -9.50 12.60 6.35
C GLY A 740 -8.71 13.80 5.77
N GLN A 741 -8.27 13.73 4.52
CA GLN A 741 -7.60 14.82 3.79
C GLN A 741 -8.42 15.28 2.58
N LEU A 742 -9.56 14.65 2.29
CA LEU A 742 -10.33 14.83 1.06
C LEU A 742 -10.79 16.28 0.87
N LYS A 743 -11.35 16.91 1.91
CA LYS A 743 -11.75 18.33 1.88
C LYS A 743 -10.58 19.26 1.60
N THR A 744 -9.44 18.98 2.19
CA THR A 744 -8.24 19.83 2.04
C THR A 744 -7.69 19.73 0.62
N LEU A 745 -7.72 18.54 0.01
CA LEU A 745 -7.36 18.35 -1.39
C LEU A 745 -8.32 19.08 -2.33
N VAL A 746 -9.63 18.90 -2.17
CA VAL A 746 -10.67 19.61 -2.94
C VAL A 746 -10.49 21.12 -2.84
N ASN A 747 -10.09 21.63 -1.68
CA ASN A 747 -9.89 23.06 -1.44
C ASN A 747 -8.46 23.58 -1.75
N TYR A 748 -7.49 22.72 -2.16
CA TYR A 748 -6.08 23.12 -2.35
C TYR A 748 -5.43 22.61 -3.64
N GLU A 749 -5.58 21.33 -3.98
CA GLU A 749 -5.00 20.76 -5.21
C GLU A 749 -5.88 21.08 -6.43
N VAL A 750 -7.20 21.02 -6.30
CA VAL A 750 -8.13 21.32 -7.42
C VAL A 750 -8.09 22.79 -7.86
N PRO A 751 -8.06 23.80 -6.96
CA PRO A 751 -7.91 25.20 -7.35
C PRO A 751 -6.59 25.49 -8.08
N GLN A 752 -5.45 24.92 -7.65
CA GLN A 752 -4.18 25.05 -8.37
C GLN A 752 -4.26 24.58 -9.83
N ILE A 753 -5.00 23.49 -10.08
CA ILE A 753 -5.25 22.98 -11.43
C ILE A 753 -6.12 23.96 -12.21
N LEU A 754 -7.28 24.39 -11.66
CA LEU A 754 -8.19 25.33 -12.32
C LEU A 754 -7.51 26.67 -12.64
N ASP A 755 -6.72 27.21 -11.72
CA ASP A 755 -6.00 28.48 -11.87
C ASP A 755 -4.75 28.36 -12.76
N CYS A 756 -4.29 27.13 -13.05
CA CYS A 756 -3.38 26.89 -14.16
C CYS A 756 -4.11 27.07 -15.49
N LEU A 757 -5.28 26.45 -15.65
CA LEU A 757 -6.04 26.44 -16.92
C LEU A 757 -6.49 27.86 -17.30
N LYS A 758 -7.08 28.61 -16.36
CA LYS A 758 -7.42 30.04 -16.53
C LYS A 758 -6.22 30.90 -16.98
N SER A 759 -4.99 30.52 -16.60
CA SER A 759 -3.77 31.28 -16.92
C SER A 759 -3.14 30.94 -18.28
N VAL A 760 -3.73 30.02 -19.06
CA VAL A 760 -3.30 29.72 -20.43
C VAL A 760 -3.88 30.73 -21.44
N GLY A 761 -5.13 31.15 -21.25
CA GLY A 761 -5.83 32.11 -22.09
C GLY A 761 -7.31 32.21 -21.72
N LYS A 762 -7.95 33.36 -21.98
CA LYS A 762 -9.35 33.63 -21.56
C LYS A 762 -10.35 32.62 -22.11
N ASP A 763 -10.14 32.18 -23.35
CA ASP A 763 -11.05 31.30 -24.08
C ASP A 763 -10.74 29.80 -23.86
N TYR A 764 -9.67 29.48 -23.13
CA TYR A 764 -9.26 28.09 -22.88
C TYR A 764 -9.93 27.50 -21.64
N ASN A 765 -11.12 26.91 -21.86
CA ASN A 765 -11.90 26.23 -20.82
C ASN A 765 -12.04 24.72 -21.12
N PRO A 766 -10.99 23.90 -20.88
CA PRO A 766 -11.05 22.47 -21.11
C PRO A 766 -11.85 21.76 -20.01
N ARG A 767 -12.40 20.59 -20.36
CA ARG A 767 -13.13 19.75 -19.41
C ARG A 767 -12.15 19.06 -18.44
N LEU A 768 -12.32 19.27 -17.14
CA LEU A 768 -11.50 18.69 -16.07
C LEU A 768 -12.28 17.63 -15.27
N THR A 769 -11.63 16.50 -15.03
CA THR A 769 -12.00 15.50 -14.01
C THR A 769 -10.84 15.30 -13.04
N VAL A 770 -11.11 15.19 -11.73
CA VAL A 770 -10.12 14.80 -10.72
C VAL A 770 -10.63 13.61 -9.92
N ILE A 771 -9.79 12.58 -9.80
CA ILE A 771 -10.14 11.24 -9.29
C ILE A 771 -9.09 10.81 -8.26
N VAL A 772 -9.52 10.59 -7.02
CA VAL A 772 -8.66 10.05 -5.95
C VAL A 772 -8.62 8.52 -6.08
N VAL A 773 -7.41 7.96 -6.15
CA VAL A 773 -7.13 6.53 -6.29
C VAL A 773 -6.67 5.99 -4.93
N LYS A 774 -7.39 5.01 -4.38
CA LYS A 774 -7.09 4.42 -3.07
C LYS A 774 -6.70 2.95 -3.21
N LYS A 775 -5.38 2.70 -3.18
CA LYS A 775 -4.77 1.35 -3.13
C LYS A 775 -5.00 0.62 -1.80
N ARG A 776 -5.28 1.32 -0.70
CA ARG A 776 -5.32 0.75 0.67
C ARG A 776 -6.73 0.82 1.24
N VAL A 777 -7.55 -0.20 0.96
CA VAL A 777 -8.95 -0.31 1.41
C VAL A 777 -9.19 -1.61 2.18
N ASN A 778 -10.15 -1.60 3.10
CA ASN A 778 -10.59 -2.78 3.86
C ASN A 778 -11.57 -3.66 3.06
N THR A 779 -12.31 -3.06 2.12
CA THR A 779 -13.26 -3.76 1.25
C THR A 779 -12.61 -4.89 0.45
N ARG A 780 -13.24 -6.07 0.49
CA ARG A 780 -12.92 -7.26 -0.29
C ARG A 780 -14.15 -7.67 -1.09
N PHE A 781 -13.91 -8.31 -2.22
CA PHE A 781 -14.94 -8.88 -3.08
C PHE A 781 -14.58 -10.32 -3.41
N PHE A 782 -15.59 -11.17 -3.46
CA PHE A 782 -15.45 -12.60 -3.71
C PHE A 782 -16.53 -12.98 -4.73
N ALA A 783 -16.14 -13.60 -5.84
CA ALA A 783 -17.09 -14.05 -6.86
C ALA A 783 -17.67 -15.41 -6.48
N GLN A 784 -18.99 -15.56 -6.55
CA GLN A 784 -19.67 -16.83 -6.35
C GLN A 784 -19.65 -17.63 -7.65
N ALA A 785 -18.98 -18.79 -7.66
CA ALA A 785 -18.90 -19.68 -8.83
C ALA A 785 -18.84 -21.15 -8.39
N GLY A 786 -19.66 -22.01 -9.00
CA GLY A 786 -19.65 -23.45 -8.73
C GLY A 786 -19.85 -23.83 -7.25
N GLY A 787 -20.62 -23.05 -6.49
CA GLY A 787 -20.82 -23.24 -5.05
C GLY A 787 -19.62 -22.86 -4.16
N ARG A 788 -18.62 -22.16 -4.70
CA ARG A 788 -17.43 -21.69 -3.98
C ARG A 788 -17.22 -20.19 -4.15
N LEU A 789 -16.46 -19.58 -3.23
CA LEU A 789 -15.96 -18.22 -3.40
C LEU A 789 -14.59 -18.23 -4.05
N GLN A 790 -14.43 -17.50 -5.15
CA GLN A 790 -13.15 -17.28 -5.82
C GLN A 790 -12.81 -15.79 -5.89
N ASN A 791 -11.60 -15.45 -6.32
CA ASN A 791 -11.26 -14.07 -6.62
C ASN A 791 -12.11 -13.58 -7.81
N PRO A 792 -12.73 -12.39 -7.75
CA PRO A 792 -13.36 -11.80 -8.92
C PRO A 792 -12.35 -11.62 -10.06
N PRO A 793 -12.77 -11.82 -11.32
CA PRO A 793 -11.88 -11.69 -12.46
C PRO A 793 -11.41 -10.23 -12.65
N PRO A 794 -10.23 -10.03 -13.26
CA PRO A 794 -9.82 -8.74 -13.83
C PRO A 794 -10.93 -8.11 -14.67
N GLY A 795 -11.21 -6.83 -14.42
CA GLY A 795 -12.33 -6.10 -15.02
C GLY A 795 -13.61 -6.10 -14.20
N THR A 796 -13.65 -6.72 -13.00
CA THR A 796 -14.82 -6.61 -12.11
C THR A 796 -14.95 -5.18 -11.57
N ILE A 797 -16.10 -4.55 -11.79
CA ILE A 797 -16.50 -3.23 -11.28
C ILE A 797 -17.58 -3.40 -10.20
N ILE A 798 -17.48 -2.60 -9.15
CA ILE A 798 -18.51 -2.44 -8.11
C ILE A 798 -18.77 -0.96 -7.89
N ASP A 799 -19.95 -0.50 -8.26
CA ASP A 799 -20.43 0.88 -8.14
C ASP A 799 -21.74 1.00 -7.32
N VAL A 800 -22.24 -0.12 -6.79
CA VAL A 800 -23.49 -0.27 -6.03
C VAL A 800 -23.27 -0.91 -4.66
N GLU A 801 -24.27 -0.80 -3.76
CA GLU A 801 -24.38 -1.38 -2.40
C GLU A 801 -23.29 -0.95 -1.38
N VAL A 802 -22.00 -1.09 -1.70
CA VAL A 802 -20.85 -0.76 -0.82
C VAL A 802 -20.07 0.49 -1.25
N THR A 803 -20.62 1.25 -2.19
CA THR A 803 -20.21 2.61 -2.52
C THR A 803 -20.84 3.61 -1.54
N ARG A 804 -20.42 4.88 -1.60
CA ARG A 804 -20.79 5.92 -0.62
C ARG A 804 -21.84 6.88 -1.20
N PRO A 805 -23.02 7.08 -0.58
CA PRO A 805 -24.10 7.84 -1.20
C PRO A 805 -23.69 9.29 -1.50
N GLU A 806 -22.81 9.88 -0.69
CA GLU A 806 -22.26 11.23 -0.84
C GLU A 806 -21.10 11.35 -1.84
N TRP A 807 -20.59 10.24 -2.39
CA TRP A 807 -19.47 10.25 -3.36
C TRP A 807 -19.90 9.71 -4.72
N TYR A 808 -19.30 10.26 -5.77
CA TYR A 808 -19.23 9.57 -7.07
C TYR A 808 -18.03 8.62 -7.04
N ASP A 809 -18.24 7.46 -6.40
CA ASP A 809 -17.20 6.44 -6.18
C ASP A 809 -17.52 5.08 -6.81
N PHE A 810 -16.46 4.32 -7.10
CA PHE A 810 -16.53 2.95 -7.61
C PHE A 810 -15.25 2.16 -7.28
N PHE A 811 -15.34 0.83 -7.30
CA PHE A 811 -14.19 -0.07 -7.17
C PHE A 811 -13.92 -0.79 -8.49
N ILE A 812 -12.65 -1.05 -8.79
CA ILE A 812 -12.24 -1.98 -9.87
C ILE A 812 -11.27 -3.02 -9.31
N VAL A 813 -11.51 -4.30 -9.62
CA VAL A 813 -10.54 -5.39 -9.52
C VAL A 813 -9.83 -5.49 -10.87
N SER A 814 -8.68 -4.84 -11.02
CA SER A 814 -7.97 -4.79 -12.31
C SER A 814 -6.88 -5.86 -12.49
N GLN A 815 -6.20 -6.27 -11.42
CA GLN A 815 -5.10 -7.24 -11.47
C GLN A 815 -5.54 -8.66 -11.10
N ALA A 816 -4.94 -9.68 -11.72
CA ALA A 816 -5.04 -11.06 -11.28
C ALA A 816 -4.05 -11.35 -10.13
N VAL A 817 -4.43 -12.19 -9.16
CA VAL A 817 -3.54 -12.66 -8.09
C VAL A 817 -3.43 -14.18 -8.09
N ARG A 818 -2.21 -14.71 -7.89
CA ARG A 818 -1.92 -16.16 -7.92
C ARG A 818 -2.06 -16.85 -6.55
N SER A 819 -2.28 -16.09 -5.48
CA SER A 819 -2.32 -16.56 -4.09
C SER A 819 -2.98 -15.49 -3.23
N GLY A 820 -3.80 -15.92 -2.25
CA GLY A 820 -4.58 -15.04 -1.39
C GLY A 820 -5.80 -14.40 -2.06
N SER A 821 -6.56 -13.61 -1.29
CA SER A 821 -7.65 -12.77 -1.80
C SER A 821 -7.12 -11.54 -2.55
N VAL A 822 -7.76 -11.18 -3.66
CA VAL A 822 -7.48 -9.92 -4.37
C VAL A 822 -7.99 -8.73 -3.56
N SER A 823 -7.18 -7.66 -3.51
CA SER A 823 -7.60 -6.36 -2.96
C SER A 823 -7.99 -5.43 -4.12
N PRO A 824 -9.23 -4.91 -4.16
CA PRO A 824 -9.66 -3.97 -5.21
C PRO A 824 -8.90 -2.63 -5.09
N THR A 825 -9.05 -1.78 -6.10
CA THR A 825 -8.73 -0.35 -6.01
C THR A 825 -10.02 0.44 -5.99
N HIS A 826 -10.13 1.40 -5.07
CA HIS A 826 -11.27 2.32 -4.97
C HIS A 826 -10.92 3.64 -5.66
N TYR A 827 -11.90 4.22 -6.35
CA TYR A 827 -11.80 5.46 -7.09
C TYR A 827 -12.94 6.37 -6.64
N ASN A 828 -12.62 7.60 -6.23
CA ASN A 828 -13.62 8.63 -5.93
C ASN A 828 -13.41 9.83 -6.86
N VAL A 829 -14.42 10.16 -7.66
CA VAL A 829 -14.43 11.37 -8.49
C VAL A 829 -14.83 12.54 -7.59
N ILE A 830 -13.87 13.43 -7.38
CA ILE A 830 -13.99 14.55 -6.43
C ILE A 830 -14.33 15.88 -7.11
N TYR A 831 -14.12 15.95 -8.42
CA TYR A 831 -14.46 17.08 -9.28
C TYR A 831 -14.69 16.54 -10.69
N ASP A 832 -15.81 16.90 -11.33
CA ASP A 832 -16.03 16.68 -12.76
C ASP A 832 -16.90 17.81 -13.34
N ASN A 833 -16.41 18.48 -14.38
CA ASN A 833 -17.24 19.27 -15.30
C ASN A 833 -17.30 18.64 -16.70
N SER A 834 -16.85 17.39 -16.83
CA SER A 834 -16.54 16.73 -18.09
C SER A 834 -17.74 15.96 -18.68
N ALA A 835 -18.71 15.61 -17.83
CA ALA A 835 -19.97 14.93 -18.15
C ALA A 835 -19.77 13.58 -18.88
N LEU A 836 -18.79 12.79 -18.44
CA LEU A 836 -18.61 11.42 -18.88
C LEU A 836 -19.52 10.48 -18.07
N LYS A 837 -20.46 9.81 -18.76
CA LYS A 837 -21.28 8.74 -18.16
C LYS A 837 -20.41 7.81 -17.31
N PRO A 838 -20.86 7.35 -16.12
CA PRO A 838 -20.03 6.56 -15.21
C PRO A 838 -19.35 5.36 -15.85
N ASP A 839 -20.05 4.67 -16.75
CA ASP A 839 -19.51 3.57 -17.54
C ASP A 839 -18.24 3.93 -18.33
N HIS A 840 -18.22 5.12 -18.96
CA HIS A 840 -17.07 5.59 -19.73
C HIS A 840 -15.88 5.87 -18.82
N MET A 841 -16.12 6.44 -17.64
CA MET A 841 -15.08 6.74 -16.65
C MET A 841 -14.46 5.45 -16.07
N GLN A 842 -15.31 4.48 -15.73
CA GLN A 842 -14.88 3.18 -15.23
C GLN A 842 -14.08 2.40 -16.29
N ARG A 843 -14.56 2.37 -17.54
CA ARG A 843 -13.88 1.71 -18.68
C ARG A 843 -12.55 2.39 -19.04
N LEU A 844 -12.49 3.73 -19.05
CA LEU A 844 -11.23 4.47 -19.22
C LEU A 844 -10.23 4.10 -18.11
N THR A 845 -10.69 4.09 -16.86
CA THR A 845 -9.85 3.72 -15.70
C THR A 845 -9.28 2.31 -15.84
N TYR A 846 -10.08 1.33 -16.29
CA TYR A 846 -9.61 -0.02 -16.56
C TYR A 846 -8.65 -0.10 -17.76
N LYS A 847 -8.95 0.58 -18.87
CA LYS A 847 -8.03 0.70 -20.03
C LYS A 847 -6.65 1.23 -19.62
N LEU A 848 -6.61 2.28 -18.79
CA LEU A 848 -5.36 2.85 -18.30
C LEU A 848 -4.54 1.91 -17.39
N CYS A 849 -5.15 0.90 -16.75
CA CYS A 849 -4.43 -0.16 -16.04
C CYS A 849 -3.62 -1.09 -16.97
N HIS A 850 -3.78 -1.01 -18.29
CA HIS A 850 -3.03 -1.79 -19.28
C HIS A 850 -1.77 -1.07 -19.79
N MET A 851 -1.64 0.24 -19.55
CA MET A 851 -0.68 1.12 -20.24
C MET A 851 0.69 1.25 -19.55
N TYR A 852 1.05 0.35 -18.63
CA TYR A 852 2.28 0.42 -17.83
C TYR A 852 3.39 -0.49 -18.36
N TYR A 853 4.34 0.10 -19.09
CA TYR A 853 5.32 -0.61 -19.92
C TYR A 853 6.33 -1.50 -19.20
N ASN A 854 6.50 -1.37 -17.88
CA ASN A 854 7.38 -2.25 -17.09
C ASN A 854 6.70 -3.61 -16.73
N TRP A 855 5.42 -3.81 -17.11
CA TRP A 855 4.69 -5.06 -16.89
C TRP A 855 3.74 -5.35 -18.06
N PRO A 856 3.98 -6.38 -18.89
CA PRO A 856 3.07 -6.79 -19.97
C PRO A 856 1.87 -7.55 -19.40
N GLY A 857 1.00 -6.82 -18.71
CA GLY A 857 -0.21 -7.31 -18.05
C GLY A 857 -0.98 -6.17 -17.37
N VAL A 858 -2.17 -6.45 -16.85
CA VAL A 858 -2.99 -5.42 -16.18
C VAL A 858 -2.48 -5.19 -14.75
N ILE A 859 -2.19 -3.95 -14.41
CA ILE A 859 -1.73 -3.54 -13.08
C ILE A 859 -2.87 -3.02 -12.19
N ARG A 860 -2.60 -2.83 -10.89
CA ARG A 860 -3.60 -2.48 -9.87
C ARG A 860 -4.24 -1.09 -10.00
N VAL A 861 -3.56 -0.15 -10.65
CA VAL A 861 -3.96 1.25 -10.79
C VAL A 861 -3.65 1.75 -12.21
N PRO A 862 -4.24 2.87 -12.66
CA PRO A 862 -3.85 3.50 -13.92
C PRO A 862 -2.33 3.67 -14.03
N ALA A 863 -1.79 3.31 -15.20
CA ALA A 863 -0.39 3.54 -15.56
C ALA A 863 0.17 4.93 -15.19
N PRO A 864 -0.54 6.06 -15.42
CA PRO A 864 -0.09 7.39 -14.96
C PRO A 864 0.25 7.45 -13.46
N CYS A 865 -0.58 6.88 -12.57
CA CYS A 865 -0.26 6.82 -11.14
C CYS A 865 0.97 5.95 -10.86
N GLN A 866 1.10 4.82 -11.56
CA GLN A 866 2.24 3.93 -11.36
C GLN A 866 3.56 4.52 -11.91
N TYR A 867 3.49 5.34 -12.96
CA TYR A 867 4.61 6.13 -13.45
C TYR A 867 4.97 7.26 -12.47
N ALA A 868 3.99 8.02 -11.97
CA ALA A 868 4.20 9.06 -10.95
C ALA A 868 4.84 8.48 -9.68
N HIS A 869 4.35 7.33 -9.21
CA HIS A 869 4.94 6.56 -8.11
C HIS A 869 6.41 6.21 -8.36
N LYS A 870 6.73 5.69 -9.56
CA LYS A 870 8.12 5.30 -9.91
C LYS A 870 9.06 6.50 -9.97
N LEU A 871 8.60 7.62 -10.50
CA LEU A 871 9.32 8.88 -10.50
C LEU A 871 9.57 9.38 -9.08
N ALA A 872 8.52 9.54 -8.27
CA ALA A 872 8.61 10.01 -6.89
C ALA A 872 9.52 9.12 -6.03
N PHE A 873 9.40 7.80 -6.19
CA PHE A 873 10.26 6.82 -5.50
C PHE A 873 11.72 6.93 -5.93
N LEU A 874 12.03 6.99 -7.24
CA LEU A 874 13.42 7.08 -7.70
C LEU A 874 14.10 8.38 -7.23
N VAL A 875 13.41 9.52 -7.34
CA VAL A 875 13.95 10.79 -6.88
C VAL A 875 14.08 10.80 -5.35
N GLY A 876 13.06 10.29 -4.65
CA GLY A 876 12.97 10.29 -3.19
C GLY A 876 13.97 9.36 -2.50
N GLN A 877 14.26 8.21 -3.11
CA GLN A 877 15.23 7.24 -2.57
C GLN A 877 16.67 7.44 -3.09
N SER A 878 16.89 7.88 -4.34
CA SER A 878 18.22 7.76 -4.97
C SER A 878 18.83 9.06 -5.50
N ILE A 879 18.05 9.99 -6.06
CA ILE A 879 18.59 11.20 -6.71
C ILE A 879 18.67 12.38 -5.72
N HIS A 880 17.63 12.56 -4.91
CA HIS A 880 17.46 13.62 -3.91
C HIS A 880 17.56 15.08 -4.42
N ARG A 881 17.51 15.29 -5.75
CA ARG A 881 17.54 16.57 -6.48
C ARG A 881 16.55 16.50 -7.65
N GLU A 882 16.02 17.63 -8.12
CA GLU A 882 15.14 17.66 -9.31
C GLU A 882 15.91 17.13 -10.54
N PRO A 883 15.42 16.10 -11.25
CA PRO A 883 16.03 15.60 -12.47
C PRO A 883 16.03 16.64 -13.59
N ASN A 884 16.97 16.50 -14.52
CA ASN A 884 17.11 17.43 -15.64
C ASN A 884 15.89 17.40 -16.56
N LEU A 885 15.40 18.58 -16.96
CA LEU A 885 14.19 18.72 -17.79
C LEU A 885 14.34 18.10 -19.19
N SER A 886 15.57 17.88 -19.70
CA SER A 886 15.82 17.18 -20.97
C SER A 886 15.44 15.69 -20.96
N LEU A 887 15.14 15.12 -19.78
CA LEU A 887 14.61 13.77 -19.64
C LEU A 887 13.08 13.74 -19.44
N SER A 888 12.43 14.90 -19.33
CA SER A 888 11.01 14.99 -18.91
C SER A 888 10.04 14.30 -19.88
N ASP A 889 10.38 14.17 -21.16
CA ASP A 889 9.59 13.51 -22.21
C ASP A 889 9.74 11.97 -22.25
N ARG A 890 10.51 11.39 -21.33
CA ARG A 890 10.91 9.97 -21.34
C ARG A 890 10.54 9.24 -20.06
N LEU A 891 10.35 7.93 -20.17
CA LEU A 891 10.16 7.03 -19.03
C LEU A 891 11.52 6.63 -18.39
N TYR A 892 12.43 7.59 -18.19
CA TYR A 892 13.81 7.37 -17.73
C TYR A 892 13.92 6.72 -16.33
N TYR A 893 12.86 6.86 -15.53
CA TYR A 893 12.70 6.43 -14.15
C TYR A 893 12.20 4.99 -13.95
N LEU A 894 12.01 4.22 -15.02
CA LEU A 894 11.59 2.80 -14.95
C LEU A 894 12.66 1.82 -14.43
#